data_AF-A0A7S1AQI6-F1
#
_entry.id   AF-A0A7S1AQI6-F1
#
_cell.length_a   1.000
_cell.length_b   1.000
_cell.length_c   1.000
_cell.angle_alpha   90.00
_cell.angle_beta   90.00
_cell.angle_gamma   90.00
#
_symmetry.space_group_name_H-M   'P 1'
#
loop_
_entity.id
_entity.type
_entity.pdbx_description
1 polymer ?
#
loop_
_entity_poly.entity_id
_entity_poly.type
_entity_poly.pdbx_seq_one_letter_code
_entity_poly.pdbx_strand_id
1 'polypeptide(L)'
;DGSVAAIRRLLPAEFTLFVVPALPRVAGTGKVDRKRLQSLCDLGVGLLPDRAQKECRLCANELGWLLWWYRPFAFLAVTVLVRTTVTFRGQTVATPMDLWALLFVWVVQLVAEFTWRSLVFGYMHLVTWHFDCSWCYAFPLGVHGLGFAVCAMLPGPVSGALVASPGVFLAVRHRRLLSWPLVCAVGLPVWFRDTWCWARSHWWANVRHSARSSWLSCVTWATRKSQAVWHSSLRWCRLTQECLWCQTHVPRWSGHIDPSVDPEWYCEHCWQRYALLQNCVRCKVRSNKGTTASEGFVCSRCEWQHHRNARDAEGATRDRPWQDAKPRSRVITLPSTVGPGQSMAEADVLQQPNDVKISLGDFDVHGALMTSCEHRTQAPPVSTLAEKSREWKIIERSTGIVFDSLDDSLGSIDSLKRTKMTSALRREAGKQLSREQLKGLTTLGGLLQEVKQTTEEPLRLPIEREMEGGLGYRAWGLMWTSRCSWVLLRKKPVSEAMLRIAVTGLMERHVALRAELGDPYSFFGAVQKAFSRFEVWRRHAPPSDNGVLQRANSLLSRATAWSFQHAWPRVRVGACPRDSTVPLQVLSRSETMEEAEWRVWPRGQAFRPPFQVILAPFGKTADEGAFIYLAVTHMLSDGYSLIPLLDDLAHLVAMQETAARAPMSPLPQLPHMLSRLEGRLLQTILNSSQGITRDPVGMGRRWHDPVCTFATLPEGVVSSVRLAAKRLSIPDDIAMLTILGVTLSWLAGRKLEPLAMIVPQRDGTGENDMVGLFADIRHLNVCTEGLSLAGVALRMHHTVEQRQWFEPGLATQCDVTLVNFEWTDFEERHGFVQKVSLTENNESSFYPLRVALDQPDRTSWRMRVMFDRELYDEAARELFFTHFETSLQCFLHDPLRMVWPEDTHAD
;
A
#
# COMPACT_ATOMS: atom_id res chain seq x y z
N ASP A 1 14.31 -28.62 23.62
CA ASP A 1 14.53 -27.79 22.41
C ASP A 1 15.09 -28.63 21.27
N GLY A 2 14.21 -29.22 20.46
CA GLY A 2 14.59 -30.12 19.35
C GLY A 2 13.50 -31.14 19.00
N SER A 3 12.67 -31.49 19.98
CA SER A 3 11.47 -32.32 19.82
C SER A 3 10.51 -31.79 18.75
N VAL A 4 10.28 -30.48 18.66
CA VAL A 4 9.37 -29.89 17.64
C VAL A 4 9.85 -30.18 16.22
N ALA A 5 11.14 -29.98 15.92
CA ALA A 5 11.71 -30.28 14.61
C ALA A 5 11.72 -31.79 14.31
N ALA A 6 12.01 -32.63 15.31
CA ALA A 6 11.96 -34.09 15.17
C ALA A 6 10.51 -34.59 14.92
N ILE A 7 9.53 -34.10 15.68
CA ILE A 7 8.10 -34.40 15.49
C ILE A 7 7.65 -33.94 14.10
N ARG A 8 8.05 -32.75 13.64
CA ARG A 8 7.70 -32.24 12.30
C ARG A 8 8.35 -33.02 11.15
N ARG A 9 9.45 -33.75 11.40
CA ARG A 9 10.03 -34.74 10.46
C ARG A 9 9.28 -36.08 10.45
N LEU A 10 8.62 -36.44 11.55
CA LEU A 10 7.88 -37.71 11.70
C LEU A 10 6.39 -37.60 11.33
N LEU A 11 5.84 -36.39 11.23
CA LEU A 11 4.48 -36.13 10.78
C LEU A 11 4.40 -35.98 9.25
N PRO A 12 3.30 -36.42 8.60
CA PRO A 12 3.03 -36.10 7.21
C PRO A 12 2.99 -34.58 6.99
N ALA A 13 3.38 -34.12 5.80
CA ALA A 13 3.61 -32.69 5.57
C ALA A 13 2.32 -31.83 5.56
N GLU A 14 1.17 -32.46 5.39
CA GLU A 14 -0.17 -31.89 5.53
C GLU A 14 -0.63 -31.75 7.00
N PHE A 15 0.01 -32.43 7.96
CA PHE A 15 -0.32 -32.30 9.38
C PHE A 15 0.21 -30.99 9.96
N THR A 16 -0.71 -30.15 10.45
CA THR A 16 -0.34 -28.89 11.11
C THR A 16 -0.08 -29.12 12.60
N LEU A 17 1.17 -28.92 13.02
CA LEU A 17 1.58 -29.02 14.41
C LEU A 17 1.25 -27.72 15.18
N PHE A 18 0.16 -27.73 15.93
CA PHE A 18 -0.15 -26.69 16.91
C PHE A 18 0.44 -27.04 18.27
N VAL A 19 1.38 -26.24 18.77
CA VAL A 19 1.88 -26.34 20.15
C VAL A 19 1.02 -25.45 21.04
N VAL A 20 0.14 -26.07 21.83
CA VAL A 20 -0.56 -25.44 22.94
C VAL A 20 0.04 -25.97 24.26
N PRO A 21 0.33 -25.12 25.26
CA PRO A 21 0.92 -25.58 26.52
C PRO A 21 -0.07 -26.41 27.36
N ALA A 22 -1.37 -26.14 27.23
CA ALA A 22 -2.44 -27.01 27.70
C ALA A 22 -3.51 -27.16 26.62
N LEU A 23 -4.09 -28.35 26.48
CA LEU A 23 -5.32 -28.52 25.71
C LEU A 23 -6.46 -27.81 26.45
N PRO A 24 -7.31 -27.01 25.79
CA PRO A 24 -8.46 -26.38 26.43
C PRO A 24 -9.41 -27.48 26.93
N ARG A 25 -9.90 -27.37 28.17
CA ARG A 25 -10.81 -28.34 28.79
C ARG A 25 -12.10 -27.67 29.24
N VAL A 26 -13.22 -28.40 29.14
CA VAL A 26 -14.51 -27.96 29.69
C VAL A 26 -14.44 -28.05 31.21
N ALA A 27 -14.64 -26.91 31.89
CA ALA A 27 -14.54 -26.77 33.34
C ALA A 27 -15.30 -27.87 34.10
N GLY A 28 -14.73 -28.36 35.20
CA GLY A 28 -15.28 -29.44 36.02
C GLY A 28 -15.31 -30.84 35.37
N THR A 29 -15.10 -31.00 34.05
CA THR A 29 -15.22 -32.30 33.38
C THR A 29 -13.89 -32.97 33.02
N GLY A 30 -12.79 -32.21 32.96
CA GLY A 30 -11.50 -32.67 32.46
C GLY A 30 -11.45 -33.03 30.96
N LYS A 31 -12.57 -33.00 30.23
CA LYS A 31 -12.66 -33.35 28.81
C LYS A 31 -12.17 -32.18 27.94
N VAL A 32 -11.49 -32.49 26.84
CA VAL A 32 -11.03 -31.47 25.87
C VAL A 32 -12.22 -30.72 25.29
N ASP A 33 -12.21 -29.39 25.40
CA ASP A 33 -13.20 -28.53 24.78
C ASP A 33 -12.92 -28.45 23.27
N ARG A 34 -13.58 -29.34 22.52
CA ARG A 34 -13.50 -29.36 21.06
C ARG A 34 -14.06 -28.08 20.43
N LYS A 35 -14.99 -27.35 21.06
CA LYS A 35 -15.49 -26.07 20.52
C LYS A 35 -14.45 -24.98 20.69
N ARG A 36 -13.82 -24.86 21.87
CA ARG A 36 -12.74 -23.89 22.09
C ARG A 36 -11.48 -24.23 21.29
N LEU A 37 -11.18 -25.52 21.08
CA LEU A 37 -10.09 -25.95 20.20
C LEU A 37 -10.40 -25.63 18.72
N GLN A 38 -11.62 -25.91 18.26
CA GLN A 38 -12.09 -25.55 16.91
C GLN A 38 -12.04 -24.03 16.70
N SER A 39 -12.56 -23.23 17.64
CA SER A 39 -12.46 -21.77 17.56
C SER A 39 -11.01 -21.29 17.62
N LEU A 40 -10.14 -21.91 18.42
CA LEU A 40 -8.70 -21.60 18.40
C LEU A 40 -8.06 -21.90 17.05
N CYS A 41 -8.48 -22.92 16.30
CA CYS A 41 -8.06 -23.09 14.90
C CYS A 41 -8.64 -21.98 13.99
N ASP A 42 -9.93 -21.71 14.11
CA ASP A 42 -10.67 -20.81 13.21
C ASP A 42 -10.44 -19.29 13.47
N LEU A 43 -9.87 -18.93 14.64
CA LEU A 43 -9.54 -17.57 15.12
C LEU A 43 -8.42 -16.91 14.29
N GLY A 44 -8.73 -16.58 13.04
CA GLY A 44 -7.83 -15.88 12.12
C GLY A 44 -8.49 -15.39 10.82
N VAL A 45 -9.58 -16.01 10.38
CA VAL A 45 -10.17 -15.76 9.06
C VAL A 45 -11.17 -14.59 9.09
N GLY A 46 -10.80 -13.46 8.50
CA GLY A 46 -11.70 -12.33 8.23
C GLY A 46 -11.63 -11.18 9.24
N LEU A 47 -12.51 -10.19 9.05
CA LEU A 47 -12.60 -9.01 9.90
C LEU A 47 -13.15 -9.36 11.29
N LEU A 48 -12.54 -8.80 12.34
CA LEU A 48 -13.05 -8.88 13.71
C LEU A 48 -14.48 -8.29 13.80
N PRO A 49 -15.39 -8.81 14.66
CA PRO A 49 -16.80 -8.40 14.69
C PRO A 49 -17.01 -6.89 14.79
N ASP A 50 -16.32 -6.21 15.71
CA ASP A 50 -16.43 -4.76 15.92
C ASP A 50 -15.97 -3.96 14.70
N ARG A 51 -14.96 -4.49 13.97
CA ARG A 51 -14.43 -3.90 12.74
C ARG A 51 -15.35 -4.16 11.56
N ALA A 52 -15.98 -5.33 11.46
CA ALA A 52 -17.04 -5.59 10.50
C ALA A 52 -18.25 -4.67 10.75
N GLN A 53 -18.58 -4.38 12.02
CA GLN A 53 -19.61 -3.41 12.38
C GLN A 53 -19.21 -1.97 12.01
N LYS A 54 -17.95 -1.56 12.28
CA LYS A 54 -17.40 -0.25 11.88
C LYS A 54 -17.39 -0.09 10.36
N GLU A 55 -16.91 -1.10 9.63
CA GLU A 55 -16.92 -1.18 8.16
C GLU A 55 -18.33 -0.99 7.62
N CYS A 56 -19.30 -1.82 8.05
CA CYS A 56 -20.69 -1.69 7.62
C CYS A 56 -21.29 -0.31 7.93
N ARG A 57 -20.98 0.30 9.08
CA ARG A 57 -21.44 1.65 9.45
C ARG A 57 -20.84 2.73 8.53
N LEU A 58 -19.54 2.68 8.26
CA LEU A 58 -18.86 3.62 7.37
C LEU A 58 -19.28 3.45 5.91
N CYS A 59 -19.49 2.22 5.45
CA CYS A 59 -20.00 1.90 4.13
C CYS A 59 -21.46 2.34 3.93
N ALA A 60 -22.33 2.12 4.92
CA ALA A 60 -23.70 2.65 4.90
C ALA A 60 -23.72 4.18 4.85
N ASN A 61 -22.82 4.85 5.59
CA ASN A 61 -22.66 6.30 5.53
C ASN A 61 -22.17 6.78 4.15
N GLU A 62 -21.15 6.15 3.56
CA GLU A 62 -20.69 6.48 2.19
C GLU A 62 -21.84 6.25 1.18
N LEU A 63 -22.66 5.20 1.31
CA LEU A 63 -23.85 5.00 0.46
C LEU A 63 -24.88 6.11 0.62
N GLY A 64 -25.19 6.53 1.85
CA GLY A 64 -26.08 7.67 2.11
C GLY A 64 -25.56 8.97 1.50
N TRP A 65 -24.25 9.22 1.58
CA TRP A 65 -23.60 10.35 0.90
C TRP A 65 -23.67 10.25 -0.62
N LEU A 66 -23.45 9.07 -1.21
CA LEU A 66 -23.55 8.87 -2.66
C LEU A 66 -24.99 9.10 -3.15
N LEU A 67 -26.00 8.62 -2.42
CA LEU A 67 -27.41 8.91 -2.68
C LEU A 67 -27.73 10.41 -2.65
N TRP A 68 -27.12 11.16 -1.72
CA TRP A 68 -27.22 12.63 -1.71
C TRP A 68 -26.58 13.25 -2.95
N TRP A 69 -25.45 12.71 -3.42
CA TRP A 69 -24.76 13.17 -4.63
C TRP A 69 -25.40 12.74 -5.96
N TYR A 70 -26.46 11.92 -5.96
CA TYR A 70 -27.36 11.76 -7.12
C TYR A 70 -28.40 12.89 -7.24
N ARG A 71 -28.56 13.78 -6.24
CA ARG A 71 -29.53 14.90 -6.30
C ARG A 71 -29.42 15.82 -7.53
N PRO A 72 -28.23 16.07 -8.14
CA PRO A 72 -28.16 16.76 -9.43
C PRO A 72 -29.01 16.09 -10.52
N PHE A 73 -29.02 14.75 -10.63
CA PHE A 73 -29.89 14.07 -11.59
C PHE A 73 -31.39 14.28 -11.34
N ALA A 74 -31.82 14.58 -10.12
CA ALA A 74 -33.21 14.96 -9.86
C ALA A 74 -33.56 16.29 -10.55
N PHE A 75 -32.61 17.22 -10.74
CA PHE A 75 -32.83 18.42 -11.56
C PHE A 75 -32.99 18.07 -13.05
N LEU A 76 -32.27 17.07 -13.58
CA LEU A 76 -32.45 16.62 -14.96
C LEU A 76 -33.82 15.96 -15.12
N ALA A 77 -34.21 15.08 -14.19
CA ALA A 77 -35.52 14.46 -14.16
C ALA A 77 -36.65 15.50 -14.07
N VAL A 78 -36.52 16.52 -13.21
CA VAL A 78 -37.49 17.64 -13.13
C VAL A 78 -37.50 18.48 -14.41
N THR A 79 -36.36 18.75 -15.03
CA THR A 79 -36.30 19.51 -16.30
C THR A 79 -36.97 18.74 -17.43
N VAL A 80 -36.73 17.42 -17.52
CA VAL A 80 -37.39 16.51 -18.45
C VAL A 80 -38.90 16.46 -18.17
N LEU A 81 -39.31 16.28 -16.91
CA LEU A 81 -40.71 16.22 -16.48
C LEU A 81 -41.50 17.48 -16.82
N VAL A 82 -40.94 18.67 -16.53
CA VAL A 82 -41.55 19.96 -16.90
C VAL A 82 -41.65 20.06 -18.42
N ARG A 83 -40.59 19.71 -19.15
CA ARG A 83 -40.55 19.80 -20.61
C ARG A 83 -41.56 18.87 -21.29
N THR A 84 -41.60 17.59 -20.94
CA THR A 84 -42.57 16.64 -21.53
C THR A 84 -44.00 17.06 -21.21
N THR A 85 -44.28 17.48 -19.97
CA THR A 85 -45.60 17.96 -19.56
C THR A 85 -46.04 19.22 -20.32
N VAL A 86 -45.12 20.16 -20.61
CA VAL A 86 -45.42 21.32 -21.45
C VAL A 86 -45.73 20.92 -22.90
N THR A 87 -44.96 20.00 -23.51
CA THR A 87 -45.27 19.51 -24.86
C THR A 87 -46.57 18.70 -24.93
N PHE A 88 -46.90 17.98 -23.85
CA PHE A 88 -48.05 17.09 -23.77
C PHE A 88 -49.38 17.84 -23.58
N ARG A 89 -49.36 19.00 -22.90
CA ARG A 89 -50.54 19.88 -22.73
C ARG A 89 -51.16 20.40 -24.04
N GLY A 90 -50.50 20.21 -25.18
CA GLY A 90 -51.06 20.51 -26.51
C GLY A 90 -52.01 19.44 -27.07
N GLN A 91 -52.17 18.30 -26.41
CA GLN A 91 -53.00 17.18 -26.89
C GLN A 91 -54.37 17.16 -26.18
N THR A 92 -55.45 17.21 -26.95
CA THR A 92 -56.83 17.10 -26.47
C THR A 92 -57.26 15.64 -26.35
N VAL A 93 -57.97 15.30 -25.27
CA VAL A 93 -58.43 13.93 -24.97
C VAL A 93 -59.89 13.78 -25.37
N ALA A 94 -60.25 12.70 -26.09
CA ALA A 94 -61.62 12.45 -26.54
C ALA A 94 -62.38 11.46 -25.64
N THR A 95 -61.71 10.43 -25.10
CA THR A 95 -62.33 9.35 -24.32
C THR A 95 -61.49 8.97 -23.08
N PRO A 96 -62.08 8.32 -22.05
CA PRO A 96 -61.32 7.85 -20.89
C PRO A 96 -60.39 6.66 -21.18
N MET A 97 -60.55 5.91 -22.28
CA MET A 97 -59.56 4.91 -22.69
C MET A 97 -58.29 5.56 -23.24
N ASP A 98 -58.42 6.71 -23.92
CA ASP A 98 -57.26 7.50 -24.35
C ASP A 98 -56.39 7.92 -23.16
N LEU A 99 -56.97 8.17 -21.97
CA LEU A 99 -56.22 8.65 -20.80
C LEU A 99 -55.10 7.68 -20.36
N TRP A 100 -55.35 6.36 -20.40
CA TRP A 100 -54.32 5.36 -20.07
C TRP A 100 -53.27 5.23 -21.17
N ALA A 101 -53.66 5.30 -22.45
CA ALA A 101 -52.73 5.32 -23.57
C ALA A 101 -51.85 6.57 -23.57
N LEU A 102 -52.44 7.73 -23.28
CA LEU A 102 -51.77 9.02 -23.11
C LEU A 102 -50.81 9.01 -21.93
N LEU A 103 -51.21 8.48 -20.77
CA LEU A 103 -50.31 8.31 -19.62
C LEU A 103 -49.13 7.39 -19.96
N PHE A 104 -49.37 6.28 -20.67
CA PHE A 104 -48.31 5.39 -21.13
C PHE A 104 -47.35 6.10 -22.10
N VAL A 105 -47.87 6.81 -23.11
CA VAL A 105 -47.07 7.62 -24.05
C VAL A 105 -46.24 8.68 -23.32
N TRP A 106 -46.80 9.37 -22.33
CA TRP A 106 -46.10 10.35 -21.51
C TRP A 106 -44.98 9.72 -20.68
N VAL A 107 -45.21 8.56 -20.04
CA VAL A 107 -44.17 7.81 -19.31
C VAL A 107 -43.07 7.34 -20.27
N VAL A 108 -43.40 6.81 -21.44
CA VAL A 108 -42.43 6.39 -22.46
C VAL A 108 -41.61 7.59 -22.95
N GLN A 109 -42.23 8.75 -23.20
CA GLN A 109 -41.55 9.97 -23.60
C GLN A 109 -40.63 10.51 -22.48
N LEU A 110 -41.07 10.46 -21.23
CA LEU A 110 -40.29 10.86 -20.04
C LEU A 110 -39.03 9.99 -19.90
N VAL A 111 -39.18 8.66 -20.00
CA VAL A 111 -38.07 7.71 -19.96
C VAL A 111 -37.13 7.95 -21.14
N ALA A 112 -37.65 8.08 -22.36
CA ALA A 112 -36.83 8.32 -23.56
C ALA A 112 -36.00 9.61 -23.45
N GLU A 113 -36.61 10.74 -23.05
CA GLU A 113 -35.92 12.02 -22.83
C GLU A 113 -34.84 11.92 -21.75
N PHE A 114 -35.13 11.27 -20.62
CA PHE A 114 -34.16 11.09 -19.55
C PHE A 114 -33.00 10.18 -19.97
N THR A 115 -33.30 9.07 -20.66
CA THR A 115 -32.29 8.12 -21.15
C THR A 115 -31.37 8.75 -22.18
N TRP A 116 -31.88 9.44 -23.22
CA TRP A 116 -30.99 10.01 -24.24
C TRP A 116 -30.13 11.14 -23.68
N ARG A 117 -30.68 11.99 -22.79
CA ARG A 117 -29.90 13.05 -22.12
C ARG A 117 -28.82 12.47 -21.21
N SER A 118 -29.11 11.37 -20.51
CA SER A 118 -28.13 10.67 -19.66
C SER A 118 -27.02 10.00 -20.49
N LEU A 119 -27.35 9.45 -21.67
CA LEU A 119 -26.36 8.92 -22.61
C LEU A 119 -25.47 10.03 -23.18
N VAL A 120 -26.06 11.15 -23.63
CA VAL A 120 -25.32 12.33 -24.14
C VAL A 120 -24.40 12.87 -23.07
N PHE A 121 -24.89 13.05 -21.83
CA PHE A 121 -24.06 13.44 -20.69
C PHE A 121 -22.91 12.45 -20.47
N GLY A 122 -23.19 11.15 -20.48
CA GLY A 122 -22.18 10.11 -20.32
C GLY A 122 -21.05 10.23 -21.34
N TYR A 123 -21.38 10.33 -22.63
CA TYR A 123 -20.36 10.48 -23.67
C TYR A 123 -19.63 11.83 -23.59
N MET A 124 -20.31 12.95 -23.32
CA MET A 124 -19.65 14.23 -23.03
C MET A 124 -18.63 14.09 -21.90
N HIS A 125 -18.98 13.38 -20.83
CA HIS A 125 -18.10 13.13 -19.68
C HIS A 125 -16.89 12.23 -20.03
N LEU A 126 -16.94 11.42 -21.10
CA LEU A 126 -15.75 10.72 -21.57
C LEU A 126 -14.73 11.68 -22.19
N VAL A 127 -15.20 12.73 -22.88
CA VAL A 127 -14.36 13.78 -23.48
C VAL A 127 -13.59 14.54 -22.40
N THR A 128 -14.23 14.85 -21.26
CA THR A 128 -13.61 15.64 -20.16
C THR A 128 -12.43 14.94 -19.48
N TRP A 129 -12.26 13.63 -19.68
CA TRP A 129 -11.08 12.90 -19.22
C TRP A 129 -9.94 12.87 -20.25
N HIS A 130 -10.24 13.06 -21.53
CA HIS A 130 -9.32 12.93 -22.66
C HIS A 130 -8.76 14.25 -23.19
N PHE A 131 -9.39 15.38 -22.87
CA PHE A 131 -8.97 16.72 -23.27
C PHE A 131 -8.91 17.62 -22.03
N ASP A 132 -7.93 18.52 -21.95
CA ASP A 132 -7.90 19.50 -20.87
C ASP A 132 -9.06 20.49 -21.01
N CYS A 133 -9.96 20.45 -20.05
CA CYS A 133 -11.09 21.37 -19.92
C CYS A 133 -10.83 22.39 -18.81
N SER A 134 -9.60 22.89 -18.67
CA SER A 134 -9.17 23.79 -17.59
C SER A 134 -10.00 25.08 -17.46
N TRP A 135 -10.52 25.61 -18.58
CA TRP A 135 -11.47 26.72 -18.58
C TRP A 135 -12.80 26.41 -17.87
N CYS A 136 -13.21 25.14 -17.80
CA CYS A 136 -14.45 24.72 -17.14
C CYS A 136 -14.37 24.73 -15.61
N TYR A 137 -13.18 24.80 -15.00
CA TYR A 137 -13.04 24.84 -13.53
C TYR A 137 -13.66 26.10 -12.89
N ALA A 138 -13.95 27.15 -13.68
CA ALA A 138 -14.66 28.33 -13.22
C ALA A 138 -16.18 28.13 -13.05
N PHE A 139 -16.77 27.09 -13.66
CA PHE A 139 -18.21 26.82 -13.62
C PHE A 139 -18.63 26.15 -12.30
N PRO A 140 -19.86 26.36 -11.79
CA PRO A 140 -20.38 25.63 -10.63
C PRO A 140 -20.32 24.11 -10.83
N LEU A 141 -19.65 23.38 -9.91
CA LEU A 141 -19.34 21.94 -10.06
C LEU A 141 -18.45 21.61 -11.29
N GLY A 142 -17.66 22.59 -11.74
CA GLY A 142 -16.66 22.44 -12.79
C GLY A 142 -17.22 21.92 -14.11
N VAL A 143 -16.42 21.08 -14.79
CA VAL A 143 -16.80 20.49 -16.08
C VAL A 143 -18.03 19.56 -15.99
N HIS A 144 -18.25 18.92 -14.84
CA HIS A 144 -19.40 18.05 -14.61
C HIS A 144 -20.71 18.87 -14.57
N GLY A 145 -20.70 20.02 -13.88
CA GLY A 145 -21.83 20.95 -13.87
C GLY A 145 -22.10 21.57 -15.23
N LEU A 146 -21.05 21.91 -15.99
CA LEU A 146 -21.21 22.50 -17.32
C LEU A 146 -21.82 21.50 -18.31
N GLY A 147 -21.29 20.27 -18.37
CA GLY A 147 -21.83 19.21 -19.23
C GLY A 147 -23.29 18.90 -18.88
N PHE A 148 -23.64 18.96 -17.60
CA PHE A 148 -25.01 18.77 -17.11
C PHE A 148 -25.96 19.90 -17.57
N ALA A 149 -25.53 21.16 -17.47
CA ALA A 149 -26.30 22.31 -17.95
C ALA A 149 -26.55 22.24 -19.47
N VAL A 150 -25.53 21.88 -20.25
CA VAL A 150 -25.68 21.65 -21.70
C VAL A 150 -26.70 20.53 -21.98
N CYS A 151 -26.60 19.39 -21.27
CA CYS A 151 -27.52 18.27 -21.45
C CYS A 151 -28.98 18.59 -21.10
N ALA A 152 -29.21 19.48 -20.14
CA ALA A 152 -30.54 19.98 -19.81
C ALA A 152 -31.11 20.91 -20.91
N MET A 153 -30.27 21.78 -21.49
CA MET A 153 -30.70 22.81 -22.47
C MET A 153 -30.90 22.29 -23.90
N LEU A 154 -30.33 21.14 -24.26
CA LEU A 154 -30.37 20.63 -25.66
C LEU A 154 -31.80 20.49 -26.23
N PRO A 155 -32.07 21.00 -27.45
CA PRO A 155 -33.40 21.00 -28.05
C PRO A 155 -33.90 19.62 -28.50
N GLY A 156 -33.05 18.60 -28.68
CA GLY A 156 -33.51 17.24 -29.01
C GLY A 156 -32.37 16.24 -29.26
N PRO A 157 -32.69 14.96 -29.49
CA PRO A 157 -31.70 13.89 -29.58
C PRO A 157 -30.67 14.09 -30.70
N VAL A 158 -31.04 14.69 -31.84
CA VAL A 158 -30.10 15.03 -32.93
C VAL A 158 -29.01 16.01 -32.45
N SER A 159 -29.41 17.10 -31.78
CA SER A 159 -28.46 18.05 -31.20
C SER A 159 -27.59 17.43 -30.11
N GLY A 160 -28.15 16.49 -29.34
CA GLY A 160 -27.40 15.72 -28.34
C GLY A 160 -26.40 14.76 -28.96
N ALA A 161 -26.75 14.08 -30.04
CA ALA A 161 -25.83 13.20 -30.78
C ALA A 161 -24.64 13.99 -31.35
N LEU A 162 -24.87 15.20 -31.88
CA LEU A 162 -23.80 16.09 -32.34
C LEU A 162 -22.84 16.47 -31.21
N VAL A 163 -23.34 16.94 -30.06
CA VAL A 163 -22.50 17.33 -28.91
C VAL A 163 -21.82 16.12 -28.25
N ALA A 164 -22.48 14.96 -28.22
CA ALA A 164 -21.90 13.71 -27.74
C ALA A 164 -20.89 13.09 -28.71
N SER A 165 -20.87 13.49 -29.99
CA SER A 165 -20.14 12.77 -31.05
C SER A 165 -18.64 12.55 -30.78
N PRO A 166 -17.85 13.46 -30.15
CA PRO A 166 -16.45 13.18 -29.83
C PRO A 166 -16.31 12.09 -28.75
N GLY A 167 -17.24 12.07 -27.79
CA GLY A 167 -17.31 11.06 -26.73
C GLY A 167 -17.79 9.70 -27.25
N VAL A 168 -18.74 9.69 -28.18
CA VAL A 168 -19.17 8.48 -28.89
C VAL A 168 -18.00 7.93 -29.73
N PHE A 169 -17.27 8.78 -30.44
CA PHE A 169 -16.09 8.39 -31.21
C PHE A 169 -15.00 7.76 -30.32
N LEU A 170 -14.66 8.39 -29.18
CA LEU A 170 -13.76 7.81 -28.18
C LEU A 170 -14.27 6.45 -27.65
N ALA A 171 -15.57 6.36 -27.35
CA ALA A 171 -16.18 5.15 -26.83
C ALA A 171 -16.21 4.00 -27.87
N VAL A 172 -16.42 4.30 -29.16
CA VAL A 172 -16.25 3.31 -30.24
C VAL A 172 -14.78 2.90 -30.37
N ARG A 173 -13.88 3.88 -30.50
CA ARG A 173 -12.43 3.66 -30.69
C ARG A 173 -11.81 2.80 -29.59
N HIS A 174 -12.23 2.96 -28.34
CA HIS A 174 -11.69 2.21 -27.19
C HIS A 174 -12.52 0.96 -26.82
N ARG A 175 -13.52 0.59 -27.64
CA ARG A 175 -14.50 -0.50 -27.43
C ARG A 175 -15.27 -0.41 -26.09
N ARG A 176 -15.71 0.80 -25.73
CA ARG A 176 -16.44 1.16 -24.50
C ARG A 176 -17.89 1.65 -24.70
N LEU A 177 -18.41 1.66 -25.93
CA LEU A 177 -19.71 2.26 -26.27
C LEU A 177 -20.84 1.90 -25.29
N LEU A 178 -21.16 0.60 -25.17
CA LEU A 178 -22.25 0.13 -24.31
C LEU A 178 -21.89 0.09 -22.81
N SER A 179 -20.59 0.12 -22.46
CA SER A 179 -20.12 -0.08 -21.08
C SER A 179 -19.89 1.23 -20.32
N TRP A 180 -19.44 2.28 -21.01
CA TRP A 180 -19.11 3.56 -20.38
C TRP A 180 -20.31 4.24 -19.67
N PRO A 181 -21.55 4.27 -20.21
CA PRO A 181 -22.66 4.95 -19.55
C PRO A 181 -22.96 4.45 -18.13
N LEU A 182 -22.80 3.14 -17.89
CA LEU A 182 -23.05 2.53 -16.57
C LEU A 182 -21.91 2.78 -15.58
N VAL A 183 -20.65 2.79 -16.05
CA VAL A 183 -19.51 3.24 -15.23
C VAL A 183 -19.60 4.73 -14.90
N CYS A 184 -20.06 5.55 -15.85
CA CYS A 184 -20.33 6.97 -15.64
C CYS A 184 -21.43 7.19 -14.61
N ALA A 185 -22.53 6.43 -14.66
CA ALA A 185 -23.62 6.52 -13.68
C ALA A 185 -23.13 6.22 -12.24
N VAL A 186 -22.28 5.20 -12.07
CA VAL A 186 -21.68 4.82 -10.78
C VAL A 186 -20.64 5.84 -10.29
N GLY A 187 -19.79 6.35 -11.17
CA GLY A 187 -18.69 7.25 -10.81
C GLY A 187 -19.12 8.69 -10.53
N LEU A 188 -20.16 9.16 -11.22
CA LEU A 188 -20.64 10.55 -11.19
C LEU A 188 -20.86 11.14 -9.79
N PRO A 189 -21.48 10.46 -8.81
CA PRO A 189 -21.66 11.02 -7.47
C PRO A 189 -20.32 11.27 -6.76
N VAL A 190 -19.33 10.41 -7.02
CA VAL A 190 -17.96 10.54 -6.50
C VAL A 190 -17.27 11.73 -7.14
N TRP A 191 -17.37 11.86 -8.47
CA TRP A 191 -16.72 12.95 -9.21
C TRP A 191 -17.33 14.31 -8.87
N PHE A 192 -18.66 14.44 -8.77
CA PHE A 192 -19.32 15.66 -8.29
C PHE A 192 -18.91 16.02 -6.86
N ARG A 193 -18.85 15.06 -5.94
CA ARG A 193 -18.39 15.28 -4.56
C ARG A 193 -16.97 15.80 -4.54
N ASP A 194 -16.05 15.11 -5.21
CA ASP A 194 -14.63 15.45 -5.21
C ASP A 194 -14.41 16.86 -5.83
N THR A 195 -15.11 17.21 -6.93
CA THR A 195 -15.09 18.57 -7.50
C THR A 195 -15.72 19.61 -6.58
N TRP A 196 -16.78 19.29 -5.83
CA TRP A 196 -17.36 20.21 -4.85
C TRP A 196 -16.45 20.44 -3.65
N CYS A 197 -15.75 19.41 -3.16
CA CYS A 197 -14.75 19.57 -2.09
C CYS A 197 -13.57 20.45 -2.54
N TRP A 198 -13.11 20.28 -3.79
CA TRP A 198 -12.13 21.18 -4.40
C TRP A 198 -12.68 22.61 -4.55
N ALA A 199 -13.92 22.78 -5.00
CA ALA A 199 -14.55 24.09 -5.11
C ALA A 199 -14.74 24.75 -3.74
N ARG A 200 -15.19 24.03 -2.70
CA ARG A 200 -15.33 24.55 -1.33
C ARG A 200 -14.00 25.08 -0.78
N SER A 201 -12.87 24.46 -1.13
CA SER A 201 -11.54 24.93 -0.70
C SER A 201 -11.00 26.10 -1.55
N HIS A 202 -11.15 26.06 -2.87
CA HIS A 202 -10.48 27.01 -3.78
C HIS A 202 -11.40 28.13 -4.33
N TRP A 203 -12.67 27.82 -4.58
CA TRP A 203 -13.64 28.72 -5.22
C TRP A 203 -14.02 29.87 -4.28
N TRP A 204 -14.18 29.64 -2.98
CA TRP A 204 -14.47 30.72 -2.00
C TRP A 204 -13.35 31.76 -1.88
N ALA A 205 -12.10 31.39 -2.18
CA ALA A 205 -10.98 32.35 -2.30
C ALA A 205 -11.08 33.11 -3.64
N ASN A 206 -11.14 32.38 -4.76
CA ASN A 206 -10.99 32.96 -6.10
C ASN A 206 -12.24 33.72 -6.62
N VAL A 207 -13.46 33.34 -6.20
CA VAL A 207 -14.72 33.99 -6.60
C VAL A 207 -14.74 35.47 -6.20
N ARG A 208 -14.17 35.84 -5.05
CA ARG A 208 -14.12 37.25 -4.59
C ARG A 208 -13.34 38.16 -5.54
N HIS A 209 -12.37 37.62 -6.29
CA HIS A 209 -11.68 38.34 -7.35
C HIS A 209 -12.39 38.17 -8.70
N SER A 210 -12.52 36.94 -9.20
CA SER A 210 -12.86 36.68 -10.61
C SER A 210 -14.35 36.90 -10.95
N ALA A 211 -15.27 36.60 -10.03
CA ALA A 211 -16.70 36.87 -10.27
C ALA A 211 -17.00 38.38 -10.29
N ARG A 212 -16.07 39.21 -9.78
CA ARG A 212 -16.19 40.68 -9.74
C ARG A 212 -15.81 41.34 -11.07
N SER A 213 -15.04 40.68 -11.93
CA SER A 213 -14.54 41.22 -13.21
C SER A 213 -15.20 40.61 -14.45
N SER A 214 -15.41 39.29 -14.46
CA SER A 214 -15.59 38.57 -15.73
C SER A 214 -17.01 38.03 -15.92
N TRP A 215 -17.59 37.39 -14.90
CA TRP A 215 -18.93 36.78 -15.03
C TRP A 215 -20.07 37.80 -14.87
N LEU A 216 -19.87 38.84 -14.06
CA LEU A 216 -20.78 39.99 -13.99
C LEU A 216 -20.95 40.70 -15.34
N SER A 217 -19.97 40.61 -16.25
CA SER A 217 -20.04 41.27 -17.56
C SER A 217 -20.93 40.49 -18.56
N CYS A 218 -20.88 39.16 -18.55
CA CYS A 218 -21.71 38.33 -19.45
C CYS A 218 -23.14 38.11 -18.93
N VAL A 219 -23.35 38.05 -17.61
CA VAL A 219 -24.65 37.68 -17.03
C VAL A 219 -25.54 38.87 -16.65
N THR A 220 -24.99 40.07 -16.42
CA THR A 220 -25.83 41.23 -16.07
C THR A 220 -26.75 41.70 -17.21
N TRP A 221 -26.43 41.39 -18.46
CA TRP A 221 -27.34 41.58 -19.60
C TRP A 221 -28.59 40.66 -19.52
N ALA A 222 -28.47 39.50 -18.85
CA ALA A 222 -29.51 38.47 -18.74
C ALA A 222 -30.25 38.46 -17.38
N THR A 223 -30.66 39.65 -16.92
CA THR A 223 -31.61 39.91 -15.81
C THR A 223 -31.17 39.60 -14.37
N ARG A 224 -31.42 40.56 -13.46
CA ARG A 224 -31.16 40.43 -12.00
C ARG A 224 -32.06 39.42 -11.28
N LYS A 225 -33.17 38.96 -11.87
CA LYS A 225 -34.08 37.97 -11.25
C LYS A 225 -33.42 36.60 -11.10
N SER A 226 -32.53 36.22 -12.03
CA SER A 226 -31.78 34.96 -12.00
C SER A 226 -31.03 34.73 -10.69
N GLN A 227 -30.39 35.78 -10.15
CA GLN A 227 -29.59 35.74 -8.94
C GLN A 227 -30.43 35.45 -7.68
N ALA A 228 -31.64 36.01 -7.60
CA ALA A 228 -32.56 35.75 -6.49
C ALA A 228 -33.09 34.31 -6.54
N VAL A 229 -33.45 33.81 -7.73
CA VAL A 229 -33.85 32.41 -7.92
C VAL A 229 -32.70 31.47 -7.58
N TRP A 230 -31.50 31.73 -8.07
CA TRP A 230 -30.31 30.90 -7.81
C TRP A 230 -29.95 30.80 -6.32
N HIS A 231 -29.90 31.93 -5.60
CA HIS A 231 -29.69 31.89 -4.15
C HIS A 231 -30.84 31.20 -3.41
N SER A 232 -32.08 31.30 -3.91
CA SER A 232 -33.21 30.58 -3.35
C SER A 232 -33.10 29.07 -3.58
N SER A 233 -32.71 28.62 -4.77
CA SER A 233 -32.43 27.21 -5.08
C SER A 233 -31.29 26.65 -4.22
N LEU A 234 -30.18 27.38 -4.05
CA LEU A 234 -29.07 26.96 -3.19
C LEU A 234 -29.51 26.79 -1.72
N ARG A 235 -30.35 27.71 -1.21
CA ARG A 235 -30.94 27.63 0.14
C ARG A 235 -31.94 26.47 0.26
N TRP A 236 -32.83 26.30 -0.73
CA TRP A 236 -33.87 25.28 -0.74
C TRP A 236 -33.28 23.86 -0.81
N CYS A 237 -32.20 23.68 -1.59
CA CYS A 237 -31.41 22.44 -1.61
C CYS A 237 -30.51 22.24 -0.37
N ARG A 238 -30.49 23.19 0.58
CA ARG A 238 -29.58 23.25 1.75
C ARG A 238 -28.08 23.16 1.39
N LEU A 239 -27.70 23.64 0.20
CA LEU A 239 -26.30 23.62 -0.28
C LEU A 239 -25.42 24.68 0.39
N THR A 240 -26.03 25.63 1.11
CA THR A 240 -25.35 26.57 2.01
C THR A 240 -25.78 26.29 3.45
N GLN A 241 -24.95 25.57 4.21
CA GLN A 241 -25.00 25.60 5.67
C GLN A 241 -23.96 26.59 6.19
N GLU A 242 -24.44 27.76 6.60
CA GLU A 242 -23.76 28.59 7.60
C GLU A 242 -24.18 28.00 8.96
N CYS A 243 -23.24 27.71 9.86
CA CYS A 243 -23.64 27.33 11.23
C CYS A 243 -24.19 28.56 11.96
N LEU A 244 -25.11 28.34 12.91
CA LEU A 244 -25.89 29.41 13.55
C LEU A 244 -24.98 30.52 14.12
N TRP A 245 -23.87 30.12 14.74
CA TRP A 245 -22.89 31.05 15.33
C TRP A 245 -22.25 31.99 14.32
N CYS A 246 -21.96 31.52 13.11
CA CYS A 246 -21.34 32.35 12.07
C CYS A 246 -22.37 33.26 11.36
N GLN A 247 -23.66 33.20 11.77
CA GLN A 247 -24.70 34.20 11.49
C GLN A 247 -24.90 35.21 12.64
N THR A 248 -24.60 34.86 13.90
CA THR A 248 -24.81 35.72 15.08
C THR A 248 -23.52 36.32 15.67
N HIS A 249 -23.24 37.57 15.28
CA HIS A 249 -22.40 38.56 15.99
C HIS A 249 -21.06 38.10 16.62
N VAL A 250 -19.97 38.05 15.81
CA VAL A 250 -18.61 38.28 16.32
C VAL A 250 -17.80 39.17 15.34
N PRO A 251 -17.07 40.22 15.79
CA PRO A 251 -16.15 40.99 14.96
C PRO A 251 -15.03 40.13 14.36
N ARG A 252 -14.62 40.40 13.11
CA ARG A 252 -13.70 39.56 12.29
C ARG A 252 -12.26 39.37 12.84
N TRP A 253 -11.93 39.95 13.99
CA TRP A 253 -10.60 40.03 14.59
C TRP A 253 -10.57 39.56 16.04
N SER A 254 -11.69 39.05 16.55
CA SER A 254 -11.82 38.39 17.85
C SER A 254 -12.54 37.06 17.64
N GLY A 255 -12.16 36.02 18.38
CA GLY A 255 -12.88 34.75 18.37
C GLY A 255 -13.04 34.21 19.78
N HIS A 256 -14.26 33.81 20.09
CA HIS A 256 -14.62 33.07 21.28
C HIS A 256 -15.34 31.80 20.80
N ILE A 257 -14.87 30.65 21.28
CA ILE A 257 -15.65 29.40 21.28
C ILE A 257 -16.21 29.29 22.69
N ASP A 258 -17.51 29.03 22.77
CA ASP A 258 -18.17 28.73 24.03
C ASP A 258 -17.93 27.24 24.34
N PRO A 259 -17.24 26.89 25.44
CA PRO A 259 -16.94 25.49 25.77
C PRO A 259 -18.19 24.69 26.19
N SER A 260 -19.37 25.32 26.32
CA SER A 260 -20.65 24.63 26.54
C SER A 260 -21.34 24.19 25.24
N VAL A 261 -20.82 24.56 24.07
CA VAL A 261 -21.38 24.25 22.75
C VAL A 261 -20.58 23.13 22.07
N ASP A 262 -21.30 22.17 21.48
CA ASP A 262 -20.73 21.00 20.82
C ASP A 262 -19.72 21.36 19.70
N PRO A 263 -18.52 20.74 19.65
CA PRO A 263 -17.56 20.92 18.55
C PRO A 263 -18.12 20.73 17.14
N GLU A 264 -19.09 19.84 16.92
CA GLU A 264 -19.74 19.60 15.62
C GLU A 264 -20.63 20.76 15.18
N TRP A 265 -21.07 21.61 16.11
CA TRP A 265 -21.91 22.78 15.82
C TRP A 265 -21.14 23.92 15.14
N TYR A 266 -19.81 23.97 15.27
CA TYR A 266 -18.96 24.96 14.62
C TYR A 266 -18.48 24.44 13.25
N CYS A 267 -18.71 25.21 12.19
CA CYS A 267 -18.25 24.79 10.86
C CYS A 267 -16.71 24.85 10.74
N GLU A 268 -16.16 23.97 9.90
CA GLU A 268 -14.71 23.84 9.60
C GLU A 268 -14.00 25.19 9.42
N HIS A 269 -14.62 26.16 8.73
CA HIS A 269 -14.04 27.49 8.49
C HIS A 269 -13.99 28.37 9.75
N CYS A 270 -14.98 28.25 10.64
CA CYS A 270 -14.96 28.94 11.93
C CYS A 270 -14.00 28.22 12.92
N TRP A 271 -13.81 26.90 12.81
CA TRP A 271 -12.74 26.14 13.49
C TRP A 271 -11.32 26.48 13.01
N GLN A 272 -11.05 26.45 11.71
CA GLN A 272 -9.75 26.82 11.12
C GLN A 272 -9.35 28.26 11.52
N ARG A 273 -10.32 29.17 11.56
CA ARG A 273 -10.10 30.53 12.09
C ARG A 273 -9.72 30.55 13.56
N TYR A 274 -10.31 29.71 14.40
CA TYR A 274 -9.96 29.60 15.82
C TYR A 274 -8.58 28.97 16.04
N ALA A 275 -8.21 27.97 15.23
CA ALA A 275 -6.85 27.40 15.25
C ALA A 275 -5.76 28.42 14.86
N LEU A 276 -6.11 29.39 14.00
CA LEU A 276 -5.24 30.52 13.65
C LEU A 276 -5.23 31.66 14.70
N LEU A 277 -5.97 31.56 15.81
CA LEU A 277 -5.91 32.52 16.91
C LEU A 277 -4.88 32.10 17.96
N GLN A 278 -3.81 32.87 18.08
CA GLN A 278 -2.80 32.68 19.13
C GLN A 278 -3.15 33.55 20.35
N ASN A 279 -2.84 33.04 21.55
CA ASN A 279 -3.01 33.80 22.80
C ASN A 279 -1.97 34.92 22.83
N CYS A 280 -2.40 36.19 22.95
CA CYS A 280 -1.46 37.29 23.18
C CYS A 280 -0.79 37.09 24.55
N VAL A 281 0.53 36.90 24.61
CA VAL A 281 1.23 36.64 25.89
C VAL A 281 1.09 37.80 26.89
N ARG A 282 0.85 39.03 26.41
CA ARG A 282 0.67 40.24 27.22
C ARG A 282 -0.76 40.43 27.73
N CYS A 283 -1.76 40.57 26.86
CA CYS A 283 -3.15 40.82 27.29
C CYS A 283 -4.03 39.57 27.40
N LYS A 284 -3.49 38.38 27.13
CA LYS A 284 -4.16 37.06 27.09
C LYS A 284 -5.31 36.90 26.09
N VAL A 285 -5.76 37.98 25.44
CA VAL A 285 -6.77 37.94 24.37
C VAL A 285 -6.24 37.18 23.14
N ARG A 286 -7.07 36.31 22.57
CA ARG A 286 -6.81 35.58 21.33
C ARG A 286 -6.92 36.49 20.09
N SER A 287 -5.92 36.46 19.22
CA SER A 287 -5.86 37.23 17.96
C SER A 287 -5.13 36.45 16.87
N ASN A 288 -5.42 36.75 15.61
CA ASN A 288 -4.67 36.31 14.42
C ASN A 288 -3.92 37.47 13.74
N LYS A 289 -3.90 38.64 14.38
CA LYS A 289 -3.10 39.81 14.00
C LYS A 289 -2.17 40.19 15.14
N GLY A 290 -0.89 40.36 14.80
CA GLY A 290 0.23 40.56 15.72
C GLY A 290 1.48 39.87 15.18
N THR A 291 2.58 39.98 15.93
CA THR A 291 3.86 39.32 15.63
C THR A 291 4.19 38.24 16.66
N THR A 292 4.93 37.22 16.21
CA THR A 292 5.44 36.16 17.08
C THR A 292 6.88 36.50 17.46
N ALA A 293 7.09 36.92 18.70
CA ALA A 293 8.40 37.18 19.28
C ALA A 293 8.96 35.93 19.97
N SER A 294 10.19 36.00 20.45
CA SER A 294 10.83 34.96 21.28
C SER A 294 10.05 34.67 22.58
N GLU A 295 9.41 35.68 23.17
CA GLU A 295 8.51 35.55 24.33
C GLU A 295 7.13 34.98 23.98
N GLY A 296 6.86 34.70 22.70
CA GLY A 296 5.58 34.24 22.17
C GLY A 296 4.81 35.31 21.36
N PHE A 297 3.56 35.01 21.05
CA PHE A 297 2.73 35.87 20.20
C PHE A 297 2.22 37.13 20.93
N VAL A 298 2.41 38.30 20.33
CA VAL A 298 1.90 39.59 20.83
C VAL A 298 0.90 40.13 19.81
N CYS A 299 -0.36 40.29 20.21
CA CYS A 299 -1.39 40.79 19.29
C CYS A 299 -1.12 42.25 18.89
N SER A 300 -1.59 42.63 17.69
CA SER A 300 -1.23 43.91 17.06
C SER A 300 -1.65 45.15 17.86
N ARG A 301 -2.58 45.01 18.82
CA ARG A 301 -2.96 46.09 19.76
C ARG A 301 -1.87 46.31 20.82
N CYS A 302 -1.34 45.24 21.40
CA CYS A 302 -0.26 45.30 22.40
C CYS A 302 1.10 45.61 21.75
N GLU A 303 1.30 45.16 20.52
CA GLU A 303 2.43 45.56 19.65
C GLU A 303 2.41 47.07 19.39
N TRP A 304 1.27 47.65 19.00
CA TRP A 304 1.17 49.10 18.76
C TRP A 304 1.37 49.93 20.02
N GLN A 305 0.89 49.46 21.19
CA GLN A 305 1.20 50.07 22.48
C GLN A 305 2.70 49.98 22.81
N HIS A 306 3.35 48.86 22.48
CA HIS A 306 4.79 48.70 22.70
C HIS A 306 5.62 49.60 21.78
N HIS A 307 5.26 49.73 20.49
CA HIS A 307 5.93 50.67 19.58
C HIS A 307 5.69 52.14 19.93
N ARG A 308 4.68 52.46 20.75
CA ARG A 308 4.54 53.78 21.36
C ARG A 308 5.61 53.99 22.44
N ASN A 309 5.70 53.07 23.39
CA ASN A 309 6.63 53.16 24.52
C ASN A 309 8.11 52.94 24.12
N ALA A 310 8.37 52.14 23.08
CA ALA A 310 9.72 51.83 22.61
C ALA A 310 10.37 52.95 21.76
N ARG A 311 9.60 53.99 21.39
CA ARG A 311 10.17 55.22 20.82
C ARG A 311 10.86 56.10 21.86
N ASP A 312 10.57 55.87 23.14
CA ASP A 312 11.23 56.56 24.27
C ASP A 312 12.47 55.77 24.77
N ALA A 313 12.85 54.67 24.10
CA ALA A 313 13.88 53.73 24.52
C ALA A 313 14.61 53.05 23.34
N GLU A 314 15.35 53.80 22.53
CA GLU A 314 16.28 53.21 21.55
C GLU A 314 17.52 52.62 22.24
N GLY A 315 17.76 51.31 22.09
CA GLY A 315 18.92 50.63 22.70
C GLY A 315 19.12 49.15 22.36
N ALA A 316 20.03 48.88 21.41
CA ALA A 316 20.85 47.66 21.25
C ALA A 316 20.23 46.27 20.83
N THR A 317 20.68 45.82 19.64
CA THR A 317 21.24 44.49 19.28
C THR A 317 20.45 43.16 19.29
N ARG A 318 20.15 42.69 18.05
CA ARG A 318 20.57 41.42 17.36
C ARG A 318 20.10 39.99 17.75
N ASP A 319 19.63 39.31 16.67
CA ASP A 319 19.94 37.95 16.15
C ASP A 319 19.70 36.65 16.98
N ARG A 320 18.81 35.76 16.47
CA ARG A 320 19.17 34.40 15.93
C ARG A 320 17.97 33.61 15.33
N PRO A 321 18.19 32.52 14.54
CA PRO A 321 17.17 31.83 13.74
C PRO A 321 16.66 30.49 14.31
N TRP A 322 15.69 29.88 13.61
CA TRP A 322 15.09 28.55 13.87
C TRP A 322 16.05 27.37 13.62
N GLN A 323 15.72 26.19 14.16
CA GLN A 323 16.39 24.91 13.93
C GLN A 323 15.39 23.80 13.60
N ASP A 324 15.75 22.91 12.68
CA ASP A 324 15.01 21.67 12.39
C ASP A 324 15.40 20.54 13.38
N ALA A 325 14.41 19.74 13.79
CA ALA A 325 14.63 18.60 14.67
C ALA A 325 15.19 17.38 13.93
N LYS A 326 16.31 16.82 14.41
CA LYS A 326 16.89 15.57 13.88
C LYS A 326 16.08 14.34 14.31
N PRO A 327 16.01 13.27 13.50
CA PRO A 327 15.45 11.99 13.94
C PRO A 327 16.28 11.39 15.09
N ARG A 328 15.61 10.62 15.96
CA ARG A 328 16.28 9.82 17.02
C ARG A 328 16.60 8.42 16.50
N SER A 329 17.82 7.95 16.76
CA SER A 329 18.25 6.56 16.55
C SER A 329 18.40 5.84 17.89
N ARG A 330 17.95 4.58 17.94
CA ARG A 330 18.09 3.66 19.08
C ARG A 330 18.88 2.43 18.61
N VAL A 331 19.83 1.97 19.42
CA VAL A 331 20.50 0.68 19.19
C VAL A 331 19.97 -0.29 20.23
N ILE A 332 19.42 -1.43 19.79
CA ILE A 332 18.91 -2.45 20.70
C ILE A 332 20.06 -3.40 21.02
N THR A 333 20.54 -3.36 22.26
CA THR A 333 21.52 -4.30 22.81
C THR A 333 20.83 -5.32 23.70
N LEU A 334 21.29 -6.57 23.65
CA LEU A 334 20.96 -7.54 24.71
C LEU A 334 21.85 -7.24 25.93
N PRO A 335 21.34 -7.37 27.17
CA PRO A 335 22.17 -7.23 28.37
C PRO A 335 23.29 -8.28 28.38
N SER A 336 24.53 -7.85 28.16
CA SER A 336 25.70 -8.72 28.20
C SER A 336 26.11 -8.98 29.65
N THR A 337 25.80 -10.16 30.18
CA THR A 337 26.19 -10.61 31.53
C THR A 337 27.67 -11.01 31.66
N VAL A 338 28.55 -10.27 30.96
CA VAL A 338 30.00 -10.25 31.18
C VAL A 338 30.46 -8.80 31.03
N GLY A 339 30.77 -8.15 32.14
CA GLY A 339 31.42 -6.83 32.14
C GLY A 339 32.95 -7.00 32.13
N PRO A 340 33.71 -6.24 31.32
CA PRO A 340 35.17 -6.23 31.43
C PRO A 340 35.58 -5.59 32.76
N GLY A 341 36.39 -6.30 33.55
CA GLY A 341 36.79 -5.84 34.88
C GLY A 341 37.66 -4.58 34.85
N GLN A 342 37.27 -3.56 35.61
CA GLN A 342 38.13 -2.41 35.92
C GLN A 342 39.02 -2.76 37.12
N SER A 343 40.32 -2.49 37.01
CA SER A 343 41.28 -2.65 38.12
C SER A 343 41.22 -1.47 39.10
N MET A 344 41.37 -1.76 40.39
CA MET A 344 41.21 -0.78 41.48
C MET A 344 42.41 0.14 41.71
N ALA A 345 42.11 1.39 42.04
CA ALA A 345 42.79 2.28 43.01
C ALA A 345 41.82 3.46 43.30
N GLU A 346 41.64 4.00 44.50
CA GLU A 346 42.13 3.71 45.86
C GLU A 346 41.15 4.36 46.88
N ALA A 347 41.00 3.79 48.09
CA ALA A 347 40.56 4.44 49.35
C ALA A 347 39.18 5.19 49.41
N ASP A 348 38.42 5.26 50.51
CA ASP A 348 38.52 4.65 51.85
C ASP A 348 37.14 4.66 52.57
N VAL A 349 37.04 4.10 53.80
CA VAL A 349 36.13 4.49 54.93
C VAL A 349 34.68 4.91 54.57
N LEU A 350 33.57 4.30 55.01
CA LEU A 350 33.18 3.27 56.01
C LEU A 350 31.68 2.88 55.71
N GLN A 351 30.95 1.87 56.23
CA GLN A 351 31.10 0.84 57.29
C GLN A 351 30.21 -0.40 56.95
N GLN A 352 30.08 -1.35 57.89
CA GLN A 352 29.19 -2.55 57.91
C GLN A 352 28.38 -2.55 59.25
N PRO A 353 27.52 -3.54 59.65
CA PRO A 353 27.35 -4.95 59.21
C PRO A 353 25.85 -5.36 58.99
N ASN A 354 25.37 -6.61 58.83
CA ASN A 354 25.86 -7.97 59.14
C ASN A 354 25.54 -9.01 58.03
N ASP A 355 26.36 -10.08 57.97
CA ASP A 355 26.18 -11.28 57.14
C ASP A 355 25.07 -12.23 57.64
N VAL A 356 24.55 -13.07 56.74
CA VAL A 356 24.64 -14.54 56.90
C VAL A 356 25.11 -15.14 55.56
N LYS A 357 26.17 -15.96 55.58
CA LYS A 357 26.68 -16.70 54.42
C LYS A 357 26.43 -18.20 54.56
N ILE A 358 26.08 -18.86 53.46
CA ILE A 358 26.44 -20.26 53.18
C ILE A 358 26.97 -20.29 51.73
N SER A 359 28.10 -20.96 51.50
CA SER A 359 28.82 -21.00 50.23
C SER A 359 28.61 -22.32 49.49
N LEU A 360 28.65 -22.28 48.15
CA LEU A 360 28.74 -23.50 47.32
C LEU A 360 29.28 -23.19 45.90
N GLY A 361 30.47 -23.71 45.62
CA GLY A 361 30.99 -23.98 44.27
C GLY A 361 31.36 -22.80 43.37
N ASP A 362 32.67 -22.57 43.20
CA ASP A 362 33.19 -21.99 41.95
C ASP A 362 32.86 -22.94 40.79
N PHE A 363 32.41 -22.39 39.64
CA PHE A 363 32.29 -23.16 38.40
C PHE A 363 32.75 -22.34 37.20
N ASP A 364 33.72 -22.89 36.46
CA ASP A 364 34.38 -22.29 35.31
C ASP A 364 33.49 -22.35 34.05
N VAL A 365 33.24 -21.19 33.44
CA VAL A 365 32.30 -21.02 32.31
C VAL A 365 32.96 -21.32 30.95
N HIS A 366 33.96 -22.20 30.92
CA HIS A 366 34.49 -22.80 29.69
C HIS A 366 34.18 -24.31 29.52
N GLY A 367 33.58 -24.98 30.52
CA GLY A 367 33.33 -26.42 30.53
C GLY A 367 31.89 -26.87 30.24
N ALA A 368 31.19 -26.30 29.24
CA ALA A 368 29.78 -26.62 28.95
C ALA A 368 29.46 -26.95 27.48
N LEU A 369 30.48 -27.20 26.66
CA LEU A 369 30.35 -27.80 25.32
C LEU A 369 31.09 -29.14 25.33
N MET A 370 30.47 -30.19 24.77
CA MET A 370 30.97 -31.57 24.71
C MET A 370 31.09 -32.29 26.08
N THR A 371 30.04 -33.01 26.51
CA THR A 371 30.08 -34.47 26.82
C THR A 371 28.82 -34.94 27.56
N SER A 372 28.00 -35.78 26.89
CA SER A 372 27.42 -37.03 27.43
C SER A 372 26.18 -37.44 26.64
N CYS A 373 26.38 -38.23 25.57
CA CYS A 373 25.31 -39.04 25.00
C CYS A 373 25.90 -40.33 24.39
N GLU A 374 26.81 -40.97 25.14
CA GLU A 374 27.31 -42.31 24.81
C GLU A 374 26.25 -43.37 25.13
N HIS A 375 25.19 -43.39 24.31
CA HIS A 375 24.50 -44.65 24.05
C HIS A 375 25.19 -45.33 22.87
N ARG A 376 25.73 -46.52 23.15
CA ARG A 376 26.59 -47.30 22.26
C ARG A 376 25.79 -48.01 21.15
N THR A 377 24.92 -47.27 20.47
CA THR A 377 24.34 -47.69 19.20
C THR A 377 25.48 -47.81 18.20
N GLN A 378 25.56 -48.93 17.49
CA GLN A 378 26.59 -49.13 16.46
C GLN A 378 26.50 -47.99 15.43
N ALA A 379 27.64 -47.38 15.09
CA ALA A 379 27.66 -46.33 14.09
C ALA A 379 27.12 -46.88 12.76
N PRO A 380 26.07 -46.27 12.16
CA PRO A 380 25.77 -46.55 10.77
C PRO A 380 27.02 -46.19 9.94
N PRO A 381 27.30 -46.92 8.84
CA PRO A 381 28.49 -46.67 8.05
C PRO A 381 28.51 -45.20 7.61
N VAL A 382 29.69 -44.56 7.72
CA VAL A 382 29.90 -43.18 7.29
C VAL A 382 29.39 -43.03 5.87
N SER A 383 28.27 -42.31 5.72
CA SER A 383 27.68 -42.09 4.40
C SER A 383 28.68 -41.31 3.57
N THR A 384 29.13 -41.92 2.48
CA THR A 384 29.96 -41.25 1.48
C THR A 384 29.28 -39.94 1.09
N LEU A 385 29.98 -38.82 1.30
CA LEU A 385 29.47 -37.48 0.99
C LEU A 385 28.90 -37.47 -0.42
N ALA A 386 27.57 -37.48 -0.52
CA ALA A 386 26.89 -37.69 -1.79
C ALA A 386 27.26 -36.54 -2.74
N GLU A 387 27.67 -36.85 -3.97
CA GLU A 387 28.16 -35.83 -4.88
C GLU A 387 27.03 -34.82 -5.17
N LYS A 388 27.17 -33.61 -4.61
CA LYS A 388 26.13 -32.57 -4.65
C LYS A 388 25.79 -32.27 -6.11
N SER A 389 24.56 -32.58 -6.51
CA SER A 389 24.12 -32.42 -7.90
C SER A 389 24.11 -30.95 -8.32
N ARG A 390 23.93 -30.70 -9.62
CA ARG A 390 23.82 -29.34 -10.17
C ARG A 390 22.69 -28.55 -9.50
N GLU A 391 21.55 -29.22 -9.27
CA GLU A 391 20.35 -28.68 -8.64
C GLU A 391 20.58 -28.39 -7.16
N TRP A 392 21.28 -29.28 -6.43
CA TRP A 392 21.69 -29.05 -5.04
C TRP A 392 22.53 -27.76 -4.94
N LYS A 393 23.55 -27.62 -5.80
CA LYS A 393 24.44 -26.45 -5.82
C LYS A 393 23.69 -25.15 -6.18
N ILE A 394 22.67 -25.21 -7.05
CA ILE A 394 21.78 -24.07 -7.35
C ILE A 394 20.94 -23.68 -6.11
N ILE A 395 20.34 -24.66 -5.43
CA ILE A 395 19.51 -24.45 -4.23
C ILE A 395 20.35 -23.82 -3.10
N GLU A 396 21.52 -24.37 -2.79
CA GLU A 396 22.41 -23.81 -1.75
C GLU A 396 22.80 -22.37 -2.05
N ARG A 397 23.27 -22.10 -3.27
CA ARG A 397 23.71 -20.77 -3.68
C ARG A 397 22.58 -19.73 -3.61
N SER A 398 21.39 -20.05 -4.11
CA SER A 398 20.23 -19.12 -4.20
C SER A 398 19.48 -18.89 -2.88
N THR A 399 19.67 -19.78 -1.89
CA THR A 399 19.07 -19.66 -0.56
C THR A 399 20.07 -19.13 0.48
N GLY A 400 21.38 -19.24 0.21
CA GLY A 400 22.43 -18.95 1.17
C GLY A 400 22.53 -19.99 2.31
N ILE A 401 21.89 -21.14 2.17
CA ILE A 401 21.87 -22.23 3.15
C ILE A 401 22.76 -23.36 2.64
N VAL A 402 23.67 -23.85 3.48
CA VAL A 402 24.39 -25.10 3.24
C VAL A 402 23.57 -26.25 3.84
N PHE A 403 23.44 -27.33 3.10
CA PHE A 403 22.80 -28.57 3.54
C PHE A 403 23.85 -29.69 3.64
N ASP A 404 23.79 -30.46 4.73
CA ASP A 404 24.71 -31.55 5.03
C ASP A 404 24.09 -32.91 4.71
N SER A 405 22.76 -33.01 4.74
CA SER A 405 21.98 -34.22 4.40
C SER A 405 20.77 -33.92 3.49
N LEU A 406 20.30 -34.96 2.81
CA LEU A 406 19.00 -34.96 2.13
C LEU A 406 17.82 -34.76 3.12
N ASP A 407 18.01 -35.13 4.40
CA ASP A 407 16.98 -35.02 5.47
C ASP A 407 16.93 -33.63 6.12
N ASP A 408 17.75 -32.68 5.67
CA ASP A 408 17.75 -31.32 6.20
C ASP A 408 16.50 -30.55 5.78
N SER A 409 15.98 -29.76 6.73
CA SER A 409 14.64 -29.20 6.59
C SER A 409 14.59 -27.88 5.82
N LEU A 410 13.66 -27.83 4.87
CA LEU A 410 13.32 -26.64 4.09
C LEU A 410 12.52 -25.60 4.90
N GLY A 411 12.14 -25.90 6.15
CA GLY A 411 11.38 -24.99 7.03
C GLY A 411 12.09 -23.67 7.37
N SER A 412 13.39 -23.56 7.10
CA SER A 412 14.18 -22.32 7.22
C SER A 412 14.26 -21.49 5.94
N ILE A 413 13.66 -21.96 4.83
CA ILE A 413 13.58 -21.24 3.56
C ILE A 413 12.39 -20.27 3.61
N ASP A 414 12.73 -19.01 3.91
CA ASP A 414 11.82 -17.87 3.91
C ASP A 414 11.22 -17.55 2.52
N SER A 415 10.30 -16.58 2.53
CA SER A 415 9.56 -16.14 1.36
C SER A 415 10.46 -15.66 0.21
N LEU A 416 11.54 -14.91 0.48
CA LEU A 416 12.48 -14.43 -0.54
C LEU A 416 13.37 -15.56 -1.06
N LYS A 417 13.99 -16.35 -0.16
CA LYS A 417 14.83 -17.50 -0.51
C LYS A 417 14.09 -18.50 -1.39
N ARG A 418 12.82 -18.82 -1.06
CA ARG A 418 11.98 -19.74 -1.87
C ARG A 418 11.73 -19.20 -3.26
N THR A 419 11.45 -17.89 -3.37
CA THR A 419 11.19 -17.21 -4.65
C THR A 419 12.45 -17.20 -5.53
N LYS A 420 13.61 -16.81 -4.96
CA LYS A 420 14.92 -16.87 -5.64
C LYS A 420 15.30 -18.29 -6.09
N MET A 421 15.09 -19.29 -5.24
CA MET A 421 15.35 -20.70 -5.55
C MET A 421 14.57 -21.18 -6.78
N THR A 422 13.26 -20.86 -6.88
CA THR A 422 12.47 -21.22 -8.07
C THR A 422 12.94 -20.51 -9.34
N SER A 423 13.33 -19.25 -9.23
CA SER A 423 13.90 -18.46 -10.34
C SER A 423 15.20 -19.09 -10.83
N ALA A 424 16.15 -19.39 -9.94
CA ALA A 424 17.43 -19.99 -10.28
C ALA A 424 17.31 -21.40 -10.89
N LEU A 425 16.45 -22.26 -10.31
CA LEU A 425 16.17 -23.60 -10.86
C LEU A 425 15.57 -23.54 -12.28
N ARG A 426 14.69 -22.56 -12.54
CA ARG A 426 14.14 -22.34 -13.88
C ARG A 426 15.18 -21.81 -14.87
N ARG A 427 15.99 -20.83 -14.44
CA ARG A 427 17.01 -20.16 -15.28
C ARG A 427 18.17 -21.06 -15.67
N GLU A 428 18.65 -21.89 -14.74
CA GLU A 428 19.86 -22.69 -14.97
C GLU A 428 19.55 -24.15 -15.30
N ALA A 429 18.56 -24.76 -14.64
CA ALA A 429 18.21 -26.17 -14.84
C ALA A 429 16.96 -26.41 -15.72
N GLY A 430 16.27 -25.35 -16.16
CA GLY A 430 15.03 -25.47 -16.93
C GLY A 430 13.84 -26.04 -16.12
N LYS A 431 13.98 -26.14 -14.80
CA LYS A 431 13.01 -26.79 -13.91
C LYS A 431 12.07 -25.75 -13.28
N GLN A 432 10.79 -25.84 -13.63
CA GLN A 432 9.76 -24.90 -13.21
C GLN A 432 8.85 -25.54 -12.16
N LEU A 433 9.08 -25.21 -10.88
CA LEU A 433 8.24 -25.67 -9.76
C LEU A 433 7.09 -24.70 -9.51
N SER A 434 5.87 -25.21 -9.36
CA SER A 434 4.73 -24.45 -8.84
C SER A 434 4.79 -24.33 -7.30
N ARG A 435 4.01 -23.38 -6.73
CA ARG A 435 3.90 -23.26 -5.27
C ARG A 435 3.19 -24.47 -4.65
N GLU A 436 2.30 -25.13 -5.39
CA GLU A 436 1.62 -26.36 -4.99
C GLU A 436 2.57 -27.55 -4.96
N GLN A 437 3.49 -27.67 -5.93
CA GLN A 437 4.56 -28.68 -5.89
C GLN A 437 5.50 -28.45 -4.68
N LEU A 438 5.82 -27.20 -4.37
CA LEU A 438 6.58 -26.83 -3.17
C LEU A 438 5.80 -27.01 -1.85
N LYS A 439 4.48 -27.24 -1.90
CA LYS A 439 3.62 -27.32 -0.71
C LYS A 439 3.66 -28.73 -0.13
N GLY A 440 4.37 -28.87 0.98
CA GLY A 440 4.56 -30.15 1.66
C GLY A 440 5.95 -30.77 1.46
N LEU A 441 6.83 -30.12 0.71
CA LEU A 441 8.24 -30.52 0.67
C LEU A 441 8.93 -30.04 1.96
N THR A 442 9.17 -30.97 2.89
CA THR A 442 9.76 -30.69 4.20
C THR A 442 11.27 -30.85 4.25
N THR A 443 11.86 -31.62 3.32
CA THR A 443 13.30 -31.96 3.26
C THR A 443 13.91 -31.72 1.89
N LEU A 444 15.23 -31.50 1.84
CA LEU A 444 15.99 -31.31 0.60
C LEU A 444 15.86 -32.50 -0.36
N GLY A 445 15.82 -33.73 0.16
CA GLY A 445 15.65 -34.95 -0.64
C GLY A 445 14.33 -34.96 -1.42
N GLY A 446 13.23 -34.57 -0.77
CA GLY A 446 11.93 -34.43 -1.44
C GLY A 446 11.96 -33.37 -2.54
N LEU A 447 12.62 -32.23 -2.30
CA LEU A 447 12.80 -31.18 -3.30
C LEU A 447 13.67 -31.62 -4.48
N LEU A 448 14.80 -32.28 -4.24
CA LEU A 448 15.65 -32.80 -5.32
C LEU A 448 14.97 -33.92 -6.11
N GLN A 449 14.05 -34.67 -5.50
CA GLN A 449 13.20 -35.63 -6.20
C GLN A 449 12.15 -34.93 -7.07
N GLU A 450 11.42 -33.94 -6.53
CA GLU A 450 10.42 -33.16 -7.27
C GLU A 450 11.04 -32.41 -8.47
N VAL A 451 12.24 -31.83 -8.29
CA VAL A 451 13.01 -31.16 -9.35
C VAL A 451 13.43 -32.13 -10.47
N LYS A 452 13.70 -33.41 -10.14
CA LYS A 452 14.00 -34.46 -11.12
C LYS A 452 12.74 -34.94 -11.85
N GLN A 453 11.63 -35.09 -11.14
CA GLN A 453 10.34 -35.53 -11.71
C GLN A 453 9.68 -34.44 -12.57
N THR A 454 9.93 -33.16 -12.24
CA THR A 454 9.51 -32.00 -13.04
C THR A 454 10.13 -32.07 -14.44
N THR A 455 9.28 -32.25 -15.46
CA THR A 455 9.66 -32.09 -16.87
C THR A 455 10.20 -30.68 -17.11
N GLU A 456 11.23 -30.56 -17.94
CA GLU A 456 11.76 -29.25 -18.32
C GLU A 456 10.69 -28.43 -19.04
N GLU A 457 10.66 -27.12 -18.78
CA GLU A 457 9.72 -26.21 -19.41
C GLU A 457 9.93 -26.25 -20.93
N PRO A 458 8.98 -26.78 -21.73
CA PRO A 458 9.20 -26.90 -23.16
C PRO A 458 9.35 -25.51 -23.75
N LEU A 459 10.34 -25.33 -24.63
CA LEU A 459 10.53 -24.14 -25.45
C LEU A 459 9.32 -23.94 -26.38
N ARG A 460 8.23 -23.44 -25.82
CA ARG A 460 7.07 -22.99 -26.58
C ARG A 460 7.57 -21.87 -27.48
N LEU A 461 7.37 -22.02 -28.79
CA LEU A 461 7.42 -20.87 -29.68
C LEU A 461 6.40 -19.84 -29.15
N PRO A 462 6.68 -18.53 -29.24
CA PRO A 462 5.71 -17.52 -28.85
C PRO A 462 4.39 -17.79 -29.57
N ILE A 463 3.33 -18.06 -28.82
CA ILE A 463 2.00 -18.15 -29.42
C ILE A 463 1.67 -16.73 -29.89
N GLU A 464 1.50 -16.57 -31.21
CA GLU A 464 1.18 -15.31 -31.89
C GLU A 464 -0.22 -14.81 -31.52
N ARG A 465 -0.34 -14.37 -30.26
CA ARG A 465 -1.34 -13.42 -29.75
C ARG A 465 -0.71 -12.08 -29.42
N GLU A 466 0.51 -11.85 -29.91
CA GLU A 466 0.85 -10.49 -30.35
C GLU A 466 -0.14 -10.08 -31.46
N MET A 467 -0.55 -8.81 -31.45
CA MET A 467 -1.25 -8.13 -32.56
C MET A 467 -2.71 -8.48 -32.93
N GLU A 468 -3.52 -9.14 -32.10
CA GLU A 468 -5.00 -9.06 -32.25
C GLU A 468 -5.64 -7.91 -31.43
N GLY A 469 -5.26 -6.68 -31.77
CA GLY A 469 -5.95 -5.45 -31.38
C GLY A 469 -5.09 -4.42 -30.63
N GLY A 470 -4.69 -3.36 -31.34
CA GLY A 470 -3.90 -2.21 -30.84
C GLY A 470 -4.59 -1.31 -29.78
N LEU A 471 -5.52 -1.85 -29.01
CA LEU A 471 -6.20 -1.16 -27.91
C LEU A 471 -5.32 -1.07 -26.66
N GLY A 472 -4.55 -2.13 -26.37
CA GLY A 472 -3.79 -2.31 -25.14
C GLY A 472 -4.52 -3.13 -24.07
N TYR A 473 -3.76 -3.59 -23.07
CA TYR A 473 -4.22 -4.38 -21.92
C TYR A 473 -4.79 -3.47 -20.84
N ARG A 474 -5.79 -3.92 -20.09
CA ARG A 474 -6.33 -3.17 -18.95
C ARG A 474 -5.40 -3.28 -17.74
N ALA A 475 -5.13 -2.17 -17.05
CA ALA A 475 -4.19 -2.13 -15.92
C ALA A 475 -4.75 -1.39 -14.69
N TRP A 476 -4.25 -1.73 -13.50
CA TRP A 476 -4.57 -1.05 -12.24
C TRP A 476 -3.72 0.22 -12.10
N GLY A 477 -4.21 1.36 -12.58
CA GLY A 477 -3.40 2.57 -12.79
C GLY A 477 -3.30 3.51 -11.60
N LEU A 478 -2.76 3.01 -10.49
CA LEU A 478 -2.21 3.88 -9.44
C LEU A 478 -0.71 4.07 -9.68
N MET A 479 -0.15 5.18 -9.19
CA MET A 479 1.30 5.39 -9.03
C MET A 479 2.13 5.45 -10.34
N TRP A 480 1.57 5.89 -11.47
CA TRP A 480 2.31 5.99 -12.74
C TRP A 480 3.55 6.90 -12.67
N THR A 481 3.43 8.05 -12.00
CA THR A 481 4.52 9.03 -11.81
C THR A 481 5.39 8.74 -10.58
N SER A 482 5.01 7.77 -9.75
CA SER A 482 5.84 7.24 -8.67
C SER A 482 6.78 6.16 -9.24
N ARG A 483 7.89 5.89 -8.54
CA ARG A 483 8.90 4.92 -8.96
C ARG A 483 9.28 3.96 -7.84
N CYS A 484 9.47 2.69 -8.19
CA CYS A 484 10.43 1.84 -7.48
C CYS A 484 11.82 2.18 -8.04
N SER A 485 12.83 2.34 -7.18
CA SER A 485 14.17 2.72 -7.64
C SER A 485 15.27 2.12 -6.79
N TRP A 486 16.33 1.65 -7.45
CA TRP A 486 17.41 0.88 -6.86
C TRP A 486 18.75 1.34 -7.43
N VAL A 487 19.82 1.15 -6.67
CA VAL A 487 21.20 1.37 -7.12
C VAL A 487 21.95 0.04 -7.12
N LEU A 488 22.67 -0.22 -8.20
CA LEU A 488 23.56 -1.35 -8.38
C LEU A 488 25.00 -0.84 -8.39
N LEU A 489 25.88 -1.49 -7.63
CA LEU A 489 27.33 -1.32 -7.74
C LEU A 489 27.86 -2.36 -8.73
N ARG A 490 28.60 -1.93 -9.76
CA ARG A 490 29.45 -2.81 -10.56
C ARG A 490 30.91 -2.65 -10.14
N LYS A 491 31.52 -3.73 -9.63
CA LYS A 491 32.95 -3.83 -9.26
C LYS A 491 33.91 -3.95 -10.44
N LYS A 492 33.37 -3.84 -11.65
CA LYS A 492 34.07 -3.96 -12.94
C LYS A 492 33.63 -2.76 -13.79
N PRO A 493 34.46 -2.31 -14.74
CA PRO A 493 34.07 -1.25 -15.64
C PRO A 493 32.90 -1.70 -16.52
N VAL A 494 32.11 -0.75 -17.00
CA VAL A 494 31.08 -1.00 -18.00
C VAL A 494 31.11 0.14 -19.00
N SER A 495 31.21 -0.19 -20.29
CA SER A 495 31.18 0.83 -21.34
C SER A 495 29.74 1.26 -21.60
N GLU A 496 29.54 2.53 -22.00
CA GLU A 496 28.21 3.04 -22.32
C GLU A 496 27.54 2.21 -23.42
N ALA A 497 28.28 1.85 -24.47
CA ALA A 497 27.75 1.04 -25.59
C ALA A 497 27.25 -0.34 -25.12
N MET A 498 28.03 -1.02 -24.28
CA MET A 498 27.65 -2.32 -23.69
C MET A 498 26.40 -2.19 -22.81
N LEU A 499 26.31 -1.12 -22.00
CA LEU A 499 25.14 -0.88 -21.17
C LEU A 499 23.91 -0.48 -22.00
N ARG A 500 24.06 0.29 -23.09
CA ARG A 500 22.95 0.60 -24.01
C ARG A 500 22.37 -0.67 -24.62
N ILE A 501 23.21 -1.57 -25.15
CA ILE A 501 22.77 -2.86 -25.70
C ILE A 501 22.07 -3.71 -24.65
N ALA A 502 22.64 -3.83 -23.44
CA ALA A 502 22.03 -4.62 -22.37
C ALA A 502 20.70 -4.02 -21.86
N VAL A 503 20.59 -2.69 -21.79
CA VAL A 503 19.34 -2.00 -21.44
C VAL A 503 18.29 -2.15 -22.54
N THR A 504 18.66 -2.11 -23.82
CA THR A 504 17.75 -2.42 -24.94
C THR A 504 17.20 -3.85 -24.82
N GLY A 505 18.07 -4.86 -24.66
CA GLY A 505 17.64 -6.25 -24.48
C GLY A 505 16.77 -6.48 -23.22
N LEU A 506 17.05 -5.74 -22.14
CA LEU A 506 16.22 -5.74 -20.92
C LEU A 506 14.84 -5.14 -21.19
N MET A 507 14.75 -4.07 -21.96
CA MET A 507 13.48 -3.44 -22.37
C MET A 507 12.70 -4.29 -23.37
N GLU A 508 13.36 -4.97 -24.31
CA GLU A 508 12.74 -5.94 -25.21
C GLU A 508 12.07 -7.06 -24.41
N ARG A 509 12.82 -7.67 -23.49
CA ARG A 509 12.39 -8.77 -22.62
C ARG A 509 11.29 -8.39 -21.62
N HIS A 510 11.36 -7.20 -21.00
CA HIS A 510 10.40 -6.75 -19.99
C HIS A 510 9.46 -5.68 -20.53
N VAL A 511 8.27 -6.10 -20.98
CA VAL A 511 7.21 -5.21 -21.50
C VAL A 511 6.78 -4.10 -20.53
N ALA A 512 7.05 -4.23 -19.22
CA ALA A 512 6.90 -3.16 -18.24
C ALA A 512 7.70 -1.89 -18.59
N LEU A 513 8.93 -2.08 -19.07
CA LEU A 513 9.90 -1.01 -19.32
C LEU A 513 9.63 -0.24 -20.62
N ARG A 514 8.75 -0.78 -21.47
CA ARG A 514 8.25 -0.15 -22.70
C ARG A 514 6.77 0.24 -22.61
N ALA A 515 6.16 0.18 -21.42
CA ALA A 515 4.73 0.44 -21.29
C ALA A 515 4.37 1.90 -21.60
N GLU A 516 3.25 2.10 -22.30
CA GLU A 516 2.69 3.41 -22.62
C GLU A 516 1.24 3.51 -22.13
N LEU A 517 0.81 4.70 -21.68
CA LEU A 517 -0.58 4.93 -21.31
C LEU A 517 -1.48 4.98 -22.56
N GLY A 518 -2.35 3.99 -22.71
CA GLY A 518 -3.34 3.92 -23.80
C GLY A 518 -4.57 4.82 -23.58
N ASP A 519 -4.76 5.27 -22.34
CA ASP A 519 -5.75 6.25 -21.88
C ASP A 519 -5.09 7.23 -20.88
N PRO A 520 -5.62 8.44 -20.65
CA PRO A 520 -5.04 9.43 -19.73
C PRO A 520 -4.93 8.92 -18.28
N TYR A 521 -3.85 9.27 -17.56
CA TYR A 521 -3.62 8.81 -16.17
C TYR A 521 -4.78 9.17 -15.21
N SER A 522 -5.37 10.36 -15.36
CA SER A 522 -6.54 10.81 -14.59
C SER A 522 -7.75 9.88 -14.73
N PHE A 523 -7.92 9.24 -15.90
CA PHE A 523 -9.01 8.31 -16.18
C PHE A 523 -8.87 7.02 -15.37
N PHE A 524 -7.66 6.58 -15.02
CA PHE A 524 -7.46 5.40 -14.17
C PHE A 524 -8.00 5.62 -12.76
N GLY A 525 -7.53 6.68 -12.08
CA GLY A 525 -8.03 7.04 -10.76
C GLY A 525 -9.54 7.33 -10.74
N ALA A 526 -10.10 7.90 -11.82
CA ALA A 526 -11.53 8.12 -11.95
C ALA A 526 -12.34 6.81 -11.97
N VAL A 527 -11.89 5.81 -12.74
CA VAL A 527 -12.54 4.48 -12.86
C VAL A 527 -12.32 3.63 -11.60
N GLN A 528 -11.14 3.67 -10.99
CA GLN A 528 -10.84 2.94 -9.73
C GLN A 528 -11.66 3.47 -8.55
N LYS A 529 -11.82 4.81 -8.44
CA LYS A 529 -12.73 5.43 -7.47
C LYS A 529 -14.17 4.98 -7.66
N ALA A 530 -14.65 4.95 -8.91
CA ALA A 530 -16.00 4.52 -9.25
C ALA A 530 -16.23 3.03 -8.92
N PHE A 531 -15.30 2.16 -9.33
CA PHE A 531 -15.34 0.73 -9.04
C PHE A 531 -15.39 0.46 -7.53
N SER A 532 -14.58 1.16 -6.75
CA SER A 532 -14.54 0.97 -5.29
C SER A 532 -15.85 1.40 -4.61
N ARG A 533 -16.65 2.30 -5.20
CA ARG A 533 -18.00 2.63 -4.71
C ARG A 533 -19.06 1.65 -5.18
N PHE A 534 -18.89 1.05 -6.37
CA PHE A 534 -19.66 -0.13 -6.76
C PHE A 534 -19.41 -1.31 -5.80
N GLU A 535 -18.19 -1.49 -5.29
CA GLU A 535 -17.93 -2.52 -4.26
C GLU A 535 -18.64 -2.23 -2.94
N VAL A 536 -18.68 -0.98 -2.49
CA VAL A 536 -19.46 -0.59 -1.29
C VAL A 536 -20.94 -0.95 -1.48
N TRP A 537 -21.53 -0.60 -2.63
CA TRP A 537 -22.91 -0.97 -2.95
C TRP A 537 -23.09 -2.50 -3.04
N ARG A 538 -22.21 -3.20 -3.75
CA ARG A 538 -22.26 -4.66 -3.97
C ARG A 538 -22.12 -5.48 -2.69
N ARG A 539 -21.43 -4.95 -1.67
CA ARG A 539 -21.16 -5.64 -0.39
C ARG A 539 -22.02 -5.16 0.78
N HIS A 540 -22.46 -3.90 0.78
CA HIS A 540 -23.13 -3.27 1.94
C HIS A 540 -24.47 -2.57 1.61
N ALA A 541 -25.01 -2.70 0.40
CA ALA A 541 -26.41 -2.37 0.19
C ALA A 541 -27.30 -3.31 1.02
N PRO A 542 -28.40 -2.82 1.64
CA PRO A 542 -29.29 -3.68 2.40
C PRO A 542 -29.90 -4.76 1.49
N PRO A 543 -30.06 -6.01 1.98
CA PRO A 543 -30.83 -7.01 1.25
C PRO A 543 -32.27 -6.52 1.06
N SER A 544 -32.90 -6.94 -0.03
CA SER A 544 -34.33 -6.67 -0.25
C SER A 544 -35.11 -7.96 -0.10
N ASP A 545 -36.06 -7.95 0.83
CA ASP A 545 -36.98 -9.08 1.08
C ASP A 545 -37.86 -9.39 -0.14
N ASN A 546 -37.98 -8.43 -1.06
CA ASN A 546 -38.63 -8.63 -2.35
C ASN A 546 -37.67 -9.31 -3.34
N GLY A 547 -37.89 -10.60 -3.58
CA GLY A 547 -37.12 -11.40 -4.54
C GLY A 547 -37.06 -10.87 -5.98
N VAL A 548 -38.00 -10.01 -6.41
CA VAL A 548 -37.92 -9.33 -7.71
C VAL A 548 -36.84 -8.25 -7.69
N LEU A 549 -36.78 -7.44 -6.63
CA LEU A 549 -35.73 -6.43 -6.44
C LEU A 549 -34.36 -7.09 -6.22
N GLN A 550 -34.31 -8.22 -5.50
CA GLN A 550 -33.09 -9.01 -5.36
C GLN A 550 -32.56 -9.52 -6.72
N ARG A 551 -33.45 -10.06 -7.58
CA ARG A 551 -33.09 -10.47 -8.95
C ARG A 551 -32.63 -9.27 -9.80
N ALA A 552 -33.32 -8.14 -9.73
CA ALA A 552 -32.94 -6.91 -10.44
C ALA A 552 -31.55 -6.41 -10.01
N ASN A 553 -31.28 -6.37 -8.70
CA ASN A 553 -29.95 -6.03 -8.16
C ASN A 553 -28.87 -7.01 -8.63
N SER A 554 -29.17 -8.32 -8.73
CA SER A 554 -28.22 -9.31 -9.27
C SER A 554 -27.91 -9.10 -10.76
N LEU A 555 -28.86 -8.61 -11.54
CA LEU A 555 -28.71 -8.32 -12.96
C LEU A 555 -27.93 -7.01 -13.14
N LEU A 556 -28.29 -5.96 -12.41
CA LEU A 556 -27.58 -4.69 -12.38
C LEU A 556 -26.13 -4.87 -11.93
N SER A 557 -25.88 -5.68 -10.89
CA SER A 557 -24.52 -5.96 -10.43
C SER A 557 -23.68 -6.68 -11.49
N ARG A 558 -24.26 -7.63 -12.25
CA ARG A 558 -23.57 -8.30 -13.35
C ARG A 558 -23.33 -7.36 -14.54
N ALA A 559 -24.32 -6.55 -14.92
CA ALA A 559 -24.20 -5.56 -15.97
C ALA A 559 -23.13 -4.50 -15.63
N THR A 560 -23.10 -3.99 -14.39
CA THR A 560 -22.10 -3.03 -13.94
C THR A 560 -20.70 -3.64 -13.87
N ALA A 561 -20.55 -4.89 -13.41
CA ALA A 561 -19.28 -5.61 -13.43
C ALA A 561 -18.76 -5.79 -14.88
N TRP A 562 -19.62 -6.25 -15.80
CA TRP A 562 -19.30 -6.31 -17.24
C TRP A 562 -18.91 -4.94 -17.80
N SER A 563 -19.64 -3.89 -17.42
CA SER A 563 -19.33 -2.52 -17.83
C SER A 563 -17.97 -2.04 -17.31
N PHE A 564 -17.58 -2.35 -16.08
CA PHE A 564 -16.21 -2.11 -15.61
C PHE A 564 -15.18 -2.93 -16.41
N GLN A 565 -15.43 -4.21 -16.67
CA GLN A 565 -14.54 -5.05 -17.49
C GLN A 565 -14.35 -4.52 -18.92
N HIS A 566 -15.34 -3.85 -19.52
CA HIS A 566 -15.19 -3.30 -20.87
C HIS A 566 -14.72 -1.84 -20.88
N ALA A 567 -15.12 -1.03 -19.91
CA ALA A 567 -14.76 0.39 -19.81
C ALA A 567 -13.39 0.66 -19.17
N TRP A 568 -12.73 -0.35 -18.58
CA TRP A 568 -11.46 -0.13 -17.87
C TRP A 568 -10.37 0.55 -18.73
N PRO A 569 -9.58 1.49 -18.17
CA PRO A 569 -8.42 2.11 -18.82
C PRO A 569 -7.33 1.10 -19.24
N ARG A 570 -6.51 1.45 -20.24
CA ARG A 570 -5.57 0.55 -20.90
C ARG A 570 -4.13 1.09 -20.94
N VAL A 571 -3.19 0.16 -20.96
CA VAL A 571 -1.75 0.32 -21.19
C VAL A 571 -1.38 -0.42 -22.48
N ARG A 572 -0.53 0.16 -23.31
CA ARG A 572 0.02 -0.44 -24.53
C ARG A 572 1.48 -0.83 -24.31
N VAL A 573 1.99 -1.74 -25.13
CA VAL A 573 3.42 -1.98 -25.26
C VAL A 573 3.94 -1.03 -26.33
N GLY A 574 4.85 -0.14 -25.96
CA GLY A 574 5.54 0.76 -26.87
C GLY A 574 6.60 0.04 -27.70
N ALA A 575 7.05 0.71 -28.75
CA ALA A 575 8.07 0.19 -29.66
C ALA A 575 9.39 -0.11 -28.93
N CYS A 576 10.18 -1.07 -29.45
CA CYS A 576 11.54 -1.26 -28.98
C CYS A 576 12.37 0.03 -29.25
N PRO A 577 13.18 0.49 -28.29
CA PRO A 577 14.09 1.62 -28.52
C PRO A 577 15.05 1.35 -29.68
N ARG A 578 15.46 2.42 -30.36
CA ARG A 578 16.74 2.44 -31.09
C ARG A 578 17.80 3.02 -30.15
N ASP A 579 19.09 2.86 -30.43
CA ASP A 579 20.17 3.22 -29.48
C ASP A 579 20.10 4.66 -28.96
N SER A 580 19.64 5.59 -29.80
CA SER A 580 19.45 7.01 -29.49
C SER A 580 18.19 7.33 -28.66
N THR A 581 17.29 6.36 -28.46
CA THR A 581 16.06 6.51 -27.64
C THR A 581 16.07 5.63 -26.38
N VAL A 582 17.17 4.94 -26.09
CA VAL A 582 17.38 4.20 -24.82
C VAL A 582 17.41 5.21 -23.65
N PRO A 583 16.64 5.02 -22.55
CA PRO A 583 16.53 5.96 -21.44
C PRO A 583 17.74 5.91 -20.47
N LEU A 584 18.94 5.80 -21.02
CA LEU A 584 20.22 5.82 -20.31
C LEU A 584 20.83 7.22 -20.34
N GLN A 585 20.93 7.84 -19.16
CA GLN A 585 21.75 9.01 -18.89
C GLN A 585 23.11 8.57 -18.35
N VAL A 586 24.21 9.07 -18.93
CA VAL A 586 25.56 8.85 -18.40
C VAL A 586 26.07 10.14 -17.73
N LEU A 587 26.61 10.01 -16.52
CA LEU A 587 27.23 11.11 -15.79
C LEU A 587 28.73 11.19 -16.09
N SER A 588 29.33 12.36 -15.87
CA SER A 588 30.78 12.50 -15.89
C SER A 588 31.41 11.64 -14.79
N ARG A 589 32.56 11.01 -15.13
CA ARG A 589 33.32 10.15 -14.21
C ARG A 589 33.72 10.93 -12.95
N SER A 590 33.54 10.30 -11.80
CA SER A 590 34.00 10.79 -10.50
C SER A 590 35.33 10.15 -10.13
N GLU A 591 36.20 10.89 -9.44
CA GLU A 591 37.49 10.34 -8.98
C GLU A 591 37.33 9.29 -7.88
N THR A 592 36.27 9.38 -7.07
CA THR A 592 35.99 8.49 -5.93
C THR A 592 34.68 7.75 -6.07
N MET A 593 34.57 6.61 -5.39
CA MET A 593 33.37 5.78 -5.34
C MET A 593 32.24 6.52 -4.60
N GLU A 594 32.56 7.23 -3.53
CA GLU A 594 31.62 7.97 -2.68
C GLU A 594 30.96 9.11 -3.44
N GLU A 595 31.69 9.82 -4.30
CA GLU A 595 31.10 10.89 -5.12
C GLU A 595 30.18 10.31 -6.20
N ALA A 596 30.55 9.19 -6.84
CA ALA A 596 29.68 8.52 -7.80
C ALA A 596 28.40 7.98 -7.13
N GLU A 597 28.51 7.38 -5.94
CA GLU A 597 27.36 6.95 -5.15
C GLU A 597 26.44 8.13 -4.79
N TRP A 598 27.03 9.27 -4.40
CA TRP A 598 26.29 10.49 -4.09
C TRP A 598 25.59 11.11 -5.31
N ARG A 599 26.24 11.07 -6.49
CA ARG A 599 25.78 11.62 -7.78
C ARG A 599 24.75 10.75 -8.51
N VAL A 600 24.78 9.42 -8.38
CA VAL A 600 23.91 8.51 -9.16
C VAL A 600 22.42 8.69 -8.80
N TRP A 601 22.12 9.22 -7.61
CA TRP A 601 20.76 9.55 -7.17
C TRP A 601 20.22 10.79 -7.90
N PRO A 602 19.10 10.70 -8.65
CA PRO A 602 18.51 11.85 -9.35
C PRO A 602 17.82 12.82 -8.39
N ARG A 603 18.62 13.77 -7.87
CA ARG A 603 18.20 14.88 -7.01
C ARG A 603 17.53 15.96 -7.85
N GLY A 604 16.29 16.35 -7.51
CA GLY A 604 15.52 17.37 -8.22
C GLY A 604 15.05 17.01 -9.64
N GLN A 605 15.65 16.02 -10.29
CA GLN A 605 15.25 15.54 -11.61
C GLN A 605 13.95 14.73 -11.53
N ALA A 606 12.90 15.22 -12.20
CA ALA A 606 11.62 14.53 -12.30
C ALA A 606 11.78 13.17 -13.01
N PHE A 607 11.14 12.14 -12.44
CA PHE A 607 11.09 10.80 -13.02
C PHE A 607 10.36 10.82 -14.37
N ARG A 608 10.89 10.07 -15.34
CA ARG A 608 10.26 9.86 -16.66
C ARG A 608 9.78 8.40 -16.74
N PRO A 609 8.49 8.10 -16.48
CA PRO A 609 7.95 6.76 -16.62
C PRO A 609 7.89 6.34 -18.11
N PRO A 610 7.88 5.02 -18.41
CA PRO A 610 7.85 3.91 -17.45
C PRO A 610 9.21 3.57 -16.80
N PHE A 611 10.34 3.99 -17.39
CA PHE A 611 11.67 3.49 -17.03
C PHE A 611 12.78 4.54 -17.25
N GLN A 612 13.73 4.60 -16.30
CA GLN A 612 14.89 5.49 -16.33
C GLN A 612 16.14 4.75 -15.84
N VAL A 613 17.27 4.93 -16.52
CA VAL A 613 18.60 4.40 -16.13
C VAL A 613 19.61 5.55 -16.03
N ILE A 614 20.45 5.53 -14.99
CA ILE A 614 21.60 6.45 -14.87
C ILE A 614 22.88 5.66 -14.59
N LEU A 615 23.94 5.91 -15.36
CA LEU A 615 25.29 5.37 -15.16
C LEU A 615 26.20 6.44 -14.56
N ALA A 616 26.83 6.14 -13.43
CA ALA A 616 27.84 6.96 -12.77
C ALA A 616 29.17 6.17 -12.66
N PRO A 617 30.09 6.31 -13.63
CA PRO A 617 31.39 5.65 -13.56
C PRO A 617 32.31 6.34 -12.55
N PHE A 618 33.19 5.56 -11.90
CA PHE A 618 34.17 6.07 -10.94
C PHE A 618 35.58 5.55 -11.17
N GLY A 619 36.55 6.22 -10.55
CA GLY A 619 37.96 5.84 -10.54
C GLY A 619 38.84 6.75 -11.40
N LYS A 620 40.15 6.59 -11.28
CA LYS A 620 41.16 7.41 -11.98
C LYS A 620 41.46 6.90 -13.39
N THR A 621 41.37 5.59 -13.59
CA THR A 621 41.54 4.90 -14.86
C THR A 621 40.19 4.61 -15.51
N ALA A 622 40.17 4.11 -16.75
CA ALA A 622 38.93 3.71 -17.40
C ALA A 622 38.24 2.52 -16.70
N ASP A 623 39.02 1.70 -15.99
CA ASP A 623 38.75 0.28 -15.78
C ASP A 623 38.36 -0.11 -14.34
N GLU A 624 38.04 0.86 -13.48
CA GLU A 624 37.75 0.61 -12.05
C GLU A 624 36.30 0.14 -11.80
N GLY A 625 35.29 1.02 -11.91
CA GLY A 625 33.91 0.61 -11.60
C GLY A 625 32.84 1.64 -11.94
N ALA A 626 31.58 1.31 -11.63
CA ALA A 626 30.45 2.20 -11.81
C ALA A 626 29.27 1.89 -10.89
N PHE A 627 28.45 2.90 -10.61
CA PHE A 627 27.09 2.72 -10.11
C PHE A 627 26.08 2.83 -11.25
N ILE A 628 25.02 2.03 -11.19
CA ILE A 628 23.87 2.08 -12.10
C ILE A 628 22.60 2.24 -11.26
N TYR A 629 21.91 3.37 -11.43
CA TYR A 629 20.58 3.59 -10.89
C TYR A 629 19.54 3.10 -11.89
N LEU A 630 18.59 2.30 -11.41
CA LEU A 630 17.42 1.82 -12.16
C LEU A 630 16.15 2.36 -11.48
N ALA A 631 15.22 2.90 -12.26
CA ALA A 631 13.90 3.28 -11.75
C ALA A 631 12.77 2.88 -12.71
N VAL A 632 11.79 2.15 -12.21
CA VAL A 632 10.60 1.72 -12.94
C VAL A 632 9.36 2.33 -12.29
N THR A 633 8.33 2.64 -13.09
CA THR A 633 7.05 3.14 -12.60
C THR A 633 6.43 2.16 -11.61
N HIS A 634 6.01 2.64 -10.43
CA HIS A 634 5.45 1.78 -9.39
C HIS A 634 4.07 1.21 -9.80
N MET A 635 3.42 1.77 -10.83
CA MET A 635 2.25 1.16 -11.48
C MET A 635 2.56 -0.22 -12.09
N LEU A 636 3.81 -0.47 -12.51
CA LEU A 636 4.25 -1.68 -13.20
C LEU A 636 5.54 -2.26 -12.59
N SER A 637 5.79 -2.00 -11.32
CA SER A 637 6.86 -2.61 -10.54
C SER A 637 6.52 -2.63 -9.05
N ASP A 638 7.15 -3.55 -8.33
CA ASP A 638 7.14 -3.70 -6.89
C ASP A 638 8.59 -3.90 -6.38
N GLY A 639 8.80 -3.96 -5.07
CA GLY A 639 10.14 -4.13 -4.49
C GLY A 639 10.88 -5.39 -4.99
N TYR A 640 10.16 -6.48 -5.24
CA TYR A 640 10.75 -7.73 -5.76
C TYR A 640 11.21 -7.60 -7.22
N SER A 641 10.65 -6.66 -8.00
CA SER A 641 10.97 -6.48 -9.42
C SER A 641 12.46 -6.16 -9.68
N LEU A 642 13.24 -5.78 -8.66
CA LEU A 642 14.70 -5.70 -8.76
C LEU A 642 15.35 -7.03 -9.13
N ILE A 643 14.88 -8.15 -8.59
CA ILE A 643 15.52 -9.46 -8.75
C ILE A 643 15.65 -9.83 -10.25
N PRO A 644 14.56 -9.91 -11.05
CA PRO A 644 14.67 -10.17 -12.48
C PRO A 644 15.37 -9.05 -13.26
N LEU A 645 15.30 -7.79 -12.83
CA LEU A 645 16.07 -6.69 -13.46
C LEU A 645 17.58 -6.91 -13.32
N LEU A 646 18.04 -7.25 -12.11
CA LEU A 646 19.45 -7.46 -11.79
C LEU A 646 19.98 -8.74 -12.43
N ASP A 647 19.24 -9.85 -12.33
CA ASP A 647 19.60 -11.12 -12.97
C ASP A 647 19.73 -10.97 -14.50
N ASP A 648 18.72 -10.38 -15.16
CA ASP A 648 18.72 -10.25 -16.62
C ASP A 648 19.73 -9.19 -17.11
N LEU A 649 19.91 -8.07 -16.40
CA LEU A 649 20.93 -7.07 -16.74
C LEU A 649 22.34 -7.63 -16.60
N ALA A 650 22.63 -8.35 -15.50
CA ALA A 650 23.93 -8.97 -15.27
C ALA A 650 24.24 -10.03 -16.34
N HIS A 651 23.25 -10.84 -16.72
CA HIS A 651 23.38 -11.81 -17.81
C HIS A 651 23.61 -11.13 -19.17
N LEU A 652 22.79 -10.14 -19.54
CA LEU A 652 22.90 -9.45 -20.83
C LEU A 652 24.23 -8.71 -20.99
N VAL A 653 24.75 -8.09 -19.93
CA VAL A 653 26.10 -7.49 -19.94
C VAL A 653 27.17 -8.57 -20.07
N ALA A 654 27.06 -9.67 -19.33
CA ALA A 654 28.00 -10.79 -19.45
C ALA A 654 27.99 -11.44 -20.85
N MET A 655 26.83 -11.50 -21.54
CA MET A 655 26.77 -11.97 -22.94
C MET A 655 27.65 -11.13 -23.86
N GLN A 656 27.64 -9.80 -23.70
CA GLN A 656 28.50 -8.90 -24.49
C GLN A 656 29.99 -9.07 -24.13
N GLU A 657 30.31 -9.38 -22.88
CA GLU A 657 31.68 -9.67 -22.43
C GLU A 657 32.21 -11.04 -22.92
N THR A 658 31.35 -12.06 -23.06
CA THR A 658 31.75 -13.42 -23.47
C THR A 658 31.47 -13.76 -24.93
N ALA A 659 30.84 -12.87 -25.72
CA ALA A 659 30.45 -13.10 -27.12
C ALA A 659 31.58 -13.63 -28.01
N ALA A 660 32.83 -13.23 -27.74
CA ALA A 660 34.02 -13.67 -28.48
C ALA A 660 34.73 -14.92 -27.91
N ARG A 661 34.17 -15.57 -26.88
CA ARG A 661 34.83 -16.66 -26.12
C ARG A 661 33.95 -17.88 -25.84
N ALA A 662 32.68 -17.69 -25.48
CA ALA A 662 31.72 -18.77 -25.28
C ALA A 662 30.27 -18.26 -25.37
N PRO A 663 29.39 -18.94 -26.12
CA PRO A 663 27.96 -18.63 -26.10
C PRO A 663 27.36 -19.05 -24.76
N MET A 664 26.75 -18.12 -24.03
CA MET A 664 25.93 -18.45 -22.86
C MET A 664 24.56 -18.97 -23.29
N SER A 665 23.96 -19.83 -22.47
CA SER A 665 22.59 -20.30 -22.66
C SER A 665 21.60 -19.13 -22.70
N PRO A 666 20.64 -19.10 -23.63
CA PRO A 666 19.64 -18.03 -23.69
C PRO A 666 18.72 -18.05 -22.47
N LEU A 667 18.32 -16.88 -22.00
CA LEU A 667 17.37 -16.75 -20.88
C LEU A 667 16.01 -17.39 -21.22
N PRO A 668 15.34 -18.08 -20.27
CA PRO A 668 14.03 -18.68 -20.52
C PRO A 668 12.98 -17.60 -20.83
N GLN A 669 11.97 -17.95 -21.63
CA GLN A 669 10.91 -17.02 -22.02
C GLN A 669 10.09 -16.53 -20.83
N LEU A 670 9.54 -15.32 -20.93
CA LEU A 670 8.67 -14.74 -19.92
C LEU A 670 7.20 -14.80 -20.36
N PRO A 671 6.25 -15.06 -19.44
CA PRO A 671 4.84 -14.79 -19.70
C PRO A 671 4.61 -13.30 -20.01
N HIS A 672 3.57 -12.96 -20.76
CA HIS A 672 3.26 -11.56 -21.05
C HIS A 672 2.66 -10.86 -19.83
N MET A 673 3.47 -10.11 -19.06
CA MET A 673 3.10 -9.53 -17.76
C MET A 673 1.77 -8.75 -17.77
N LEU A 674 1.54 -7.88 -18.77
CA LEU A 674 0.30 -7.08 -18.80
C LEU A 674 -0.96 -7.96 -18.95
N SER A 675 -0.84 -9.16 -19.51
CA SER A 675 -1.95 -10.13 -19.60
C SER A 675 -2.22 -10.82 -18.25
N ARG A 676 -1.17 -11.10 -17.46
CA ARG A 676 -1.30 -11.61 -16.08
C ARG A 676 -1.95 -10.58 -15.15
N LEU A 677 -1.50 -9.32 -15.21
CA LEU A 677 -2.11 -8.24 -14.42
C LEU A 677 -3.54 -7.92 -14.88
N GLU A 678 -3.84 -7.94 -16.18
CA GLU A 678 -5.22 -7.84 -16.70
C GLU A 678 -6.09 -8.98 -16.17
N GLY A 679 -5.58 -10.22 -16.10
CA GLY A 679 -6.27 -11.37 -15.52
C GLY A 679 -6.66 -11.14 -14.05
N ARG A 680 -5.71 -10.73 -13.20
CA ARG A 680 -5.97 -10.40 -11.79
C ARG A 680 -6.99 -9.25 -11.64
N LEU A 681 -6.87 -8.20 -12.45
CA LEU A 681 -7.86 -7.12 -12.52
C LEU A 681 -9.27 -7.62 -12.88
N LEU A 682 -9.42 -8.44 -13.92
CA LEU A 682 -10.72 -8.94 -14.37
C LEU A 682 -11.36 -9.86 -13.31
N GLN A 683 -10.56 -10.66 -12.60
CA GLN A 683 -11.00 -11.44 -11.43
C GLN A 683 -11.45 -10.53 -10.26
N THR A 684 -10.75 -9.41 -10.03
CA THR A 684 -11.12 -8.41 -9.02
C THR A 684 -12.51 -7.83 -9.28
N ILE A 685 -12.79 -7.44 -10.52
CA ILE A 685 -14.11 -6.92 -10.93
C ILE A 685 -15.21 -7.97 -10.72
N LEU A 686 -14.90 -9.26 -10.91
CA LEU A 686 -15.81 -10.38 -10.65
C LEU A 686 -15.92 -10.81 -9.16
N ASN A 687 -15.30 -10.07 -8.23
CA ASN A 687 -15.29 -10.34 -6.78
C ASN A 687 -14.54 -11.63 -6.36
N SER A 688 -13.48 -12.02 -7.08
CA SER A 688 -12.55 -13.06 -6.59
C SER A 688 -11.84 -12.60 -5.31
N SER A 689 -11.69 -13.51 -4.35
CA SER A 689 -10.86 -13.32 -3.14
C SER A 689 -9.36 -13.21 -3.44
N GLN A 690 -8.94 -13.60 -4.65
CA GLN A 690 -7.58 -13.45 -5.16
C GLN A 690 -7.39 -12.15 -5.99
N GLY A 691 -8.40 -11.27 -6.02
CA GLY A 691 -8.32 -9.97 -6.69
C GLY A 691 -7.39 -8.95 -6.00
N ILE A 692 -7.15 -7.83 -6.67
CA ILE A 692 -6.34 -6.70 -6.19
C ILE A 692 -7.09 -5.97 -5.06
N THR A 693 -6.37 -5.42 -4.07
CA THR A 693 -6.95 -4.53 -3.06
C THR A 693 -7.58 -3.30 -3.72
N ARG A 694 -8.79 -2.93 -3.29
CA ARG A 694 -9.52 -1.77 -3.83
C ARG A 694 -9.02 -0.46 -3.23
N ASP A 695 -9.45 0.66 -3.82
CA ASP A 695 -9.16 2.00 -3.32
C ASP A 695 -10.01 2.29 -2.06
N PRO A 696 -9.43 2.57 -0.87
CA PRO A 696 -10.20 2.77 0.35
C PRO A 696 -11.17 3.97 0.27
N VAL A 697 -12.35 3.84 0.89
CA VAL A 697 -13.48 4.78 0.78
C VAL A 697 -13.65 5.67 2.02
N GLY A 698 -14.63 6.58 1.98
CA GLY A 698 -14.84 7.60 3.02
C GLY A 698 -14.10 8.92 2.76
N MET A 699 -14.48 9.96 3.52
CA MET A 699 -13.91 11.32 3.41
C MET A 699 -12.58 11.50 4.18
N GLY A 700 -12.24 10.57 5.07
CA GLY A 700 -11.14 10.71 6.04
C GLY A 700 -9.76 10.27 5.58
N ARG A 701 -9.39 10.39 4.29
CA ARG A 701 -8.00 10.14 3.84
C ARG A 701 -7.06 11.27 4.26
N ARG A 702 -6.86 11.41 5.58
CA ARG A 702 -5.82 12.25 6.15
C ARG A 702 -4.48 11.52 6.03
N TRP A 703 -3.48 12.18 5.47
CA TRP A 703 -2.09 11.76 5.69
C TRP A 703 -1.74 12.13 7.13
N HIS A 704 -1.24 11.16 7.89
CA HIS A 704 -0.74 11.41 9.24
C HIS A 704 0.54 12.24 9.18
N ASP A 705 0.90 12.90 10.29
CA ASP A 705 2.19 13.58 10.46
C ASP A 705 3.09 12.67 11.32
N PRO A 706 3.87 11.76 10.71
CA PRO A 706 4.53 10.71 11.46
C PRO A 706 5.75 11.22 12.21
N VAL A 707 6.02 10.61 13.36
CA VAL A 707 7.36 10.57 13.94
C VAL A 707 8.00 9.24 13.55
N CYS A 708 9.06 9.29 12.75
CA CYS A 708 9.88 8.11 12.46
C CYS A 708 10.90 7.89 13.59
N THR A 709 11.08 6.64 14.01
CA THR A 709 12.12 6.20 14.95
C THR A 709 12.82 4.98 14.38
N PHE A 710 14.15 4.97 14.44
CA PHE A 710 14.99 3.90 13.89
C PHE A 710 15.55 3.06 15.02
N ALA A 711 15.39 1.74 14.93
CA ALA A 711 15.97 0.77 15.84
C ALA A 711 16.84 -0.24 15.07
N THR A 712 18.14 -0.31 15.41
CA THR A 712 19.07 -1.28 14.80
C THR A 712 19.15 -2.53 15.64
N LEU A 713 19.02 -3.70 14.99
CA LEU A 713 19.26 -5.03 15.56
C LEU A 713 20.63 -5.52 15.08
N PRO A 714 21.65 -5.60 15.96
CA PRO A 714 23.00 -6.03 15.58
C PRO A 714 23.08 -7.54 15.31
N GLU A 715 24.19 -7.97 14.71
CA GLU A 715 24.45 -9.36 14.28
C GLU A 715 24.18 -10.42 15.35
N GLY A 716 24.54 -10.18 16.61
CA GLY A 716 24.27 -11.11 17.71
C GLY A 716 22.77 -11.32 17.98
N VAL A 717 21.95 -10.28 17.82
CA VAL A 717 20.48 -10.35 17.95
C VAL A 717 19.90 -11.08 16.74
N VAL A 718 20.28 -10.69 15.53
CA VAL A 718 19.81 -11.30 14.28
C VAL A 718 20.17 -12.79 14.22
N SER A 719 21.39 -13.16 14.62
CA SER A 719 21.83 -14.55 14.70
C SER A 719 21.06 -15.36 15.76
N SER A 720 20.71 -14.73 16.89
CA SER A 720 19.87 -15.35 17.91
C SER A 720 18.44 -15.60 17.40
N VAL A 721 17.84 -14.65 16.68
CA VAL A 721 16.51 -14.80 16.05
C VAL A 721 16.55 -15.91 14.99
N ARG A 722 17.57 -15.94 14.13
CA ARG A 722 17.81 -17.01 13.14
C ARG A 722 17.94 -18.39 13.80
N LEU A 723 18.64 -18.48 14.94
CA LEU A 723 18.78 -19.72 15.70
C LEU A 723 17.46 -20.19 16.32
N ALA A 724 16.67 -19.27 16.90
CA ALA A 724 15.34 -19.57 17.44
C ALA A 724 14.35 -20.01 16.32
N ALA A 725 14.37 -19.34 15.17
CA ALA A 725 13.60 -19.71 13.99
C ALA A 725 13.96 -21.12 13.49
N LYS A 726 15.27 -21.42 13.37
CA LYS A 726 15.77 -22.77 13.02
C LYS A 726 15.32 -23.84 14.03
N ARG A 727 15.35 -23.57 15.34
CA ARG A 727 14.87 -24.49 16.39
C ARG A 727 13.37 -24.81 16.28
N LEU A 728 12.55 -23.83 15.92
CA LEU A 728 11.11 -24.00 15.68
C LEU A 728 10.77 -24.52 14.27
N SER A 729 11.76 -24.66 13.38
CA SER A 729 11.58 -25.00 11.96
C SER A 729 10.63 -24.03 11.24
N ILE A 730 10.86 -22.74 11.44
CA ILE A 730 10.17 -21.63 10.77
C ILE A 730 11.20 -20.66 10.13
N PRO A 731 10.79 -19.83 9.16
CA PRO A 731 11.59 -18.74 8.62
C PRO A 731 11.89 -17.58 9.58
N ASP A 732 12.97 -16.86 9.26
CA ASP A 732 13.39 -15.60 9.89
C ASP A 732 12.26 -14.54 9.93
N ASP A 733 11.50 -14.39 8.84
CA ASP A 733 10.41 -13.40 8.71
C ASP A 733 9.21 -13.74 9.59
N ILE A 734 8.85 -15.02 9.72
CA ILE A 734 7.80 -15.49 10.64
C ILE A 734 8.19 -15.30 12.11
N ALA A 735 9.45 -15.58 12.47
CA ALA A 735 9.94 -15.36 13.84
C ALA A 735 9.82 -13.88 14.25
N MET A 736 10.26 -12.96 13.38
CA MET A 736 10.17 -11.53 13.64
C MET A 736 8.74 -10.98 13.55
N LEU A 737 7.91 -11.48 12.63
CA LEU A 737 6.47 -11.19 12.59
C LEU A 737 5.75 -11.64 13.88
N THR A 738 6.22 -12.72 14.52
CA THR A 738 5.68 -13.17 15.81
C THR A 738 6.03 -12.21 16.93
N ILE A 739 7.31 -11.80 17.03
CA ILE A 739 7.78 -10.81 18.02
C ILE A 739 7.01 -9.49 17.87
N LEU A 740 6.85 -8.99 16.65
CA LEU A 740 6.05 -7.80 16.34
C LEU A 740 4.56 -7.99 16.64
N GLY A 741 3.99 -9.15 16.27
CA GLY A 741 2.59 -9.46 16.52
C GLY A 741 2.26 -9.50 18.01
N VAL A 742 3.14 -10.10 18.83
CA VAL A 742 3.05 -10.08 20.30
C VAL A 742 3.22 -8.66 20.85
N THR A 743 4.21 -7.90 20.37
CA THR A 743 4.42 -6.49 20.74
C THR A 743 3.16 -5.65 20.54
N LEU A 744 2.51 -5.81 19.37
CA LEU A 744 1.31 -5.06 19.00
C LEU A 744 0.07 -5.56 19.75
N SER A 745 -0.04 -6.87 20.00
CA SER A 745 -1.06 -7.46 20.89
C SER A 745 -1.00 -6.86 22.30
N TRP A 746 0.20 -6.74 22.89
CA TRP A 746 0.39 -6.12 24.20
C TRP A 746 0.10 -4.62 24.18
N LEU A 747 0.67 -3.87 23.22
CA LEU A 747 0.46 -2.42 23.09
C LEU A 747 -1.02 -2.05 22.90
N ALA A 748 -1.78 -2.88 22.18
CA ALA A 748 -3.22 -2.69 21.96
C ALA A 748 -4.12 -3.28 23.06
N GLY A 749 -3.56 -4.06 24.00
CA GLY A 749 -4.33 -4.81 25.00
C GLY A 749 -5.23 -5.91 24.42
N ARG A 750 -4.91 -6.45 23.23
CA ARG A 750 -5.80 -7.38 22.48
C ARG A 750 -5.18 -8.76 22.32
N LYS A 751 -5.89 -9.80 22.79
CA LYS A 751 -5.53 -11.23 22.59
C LYS A 751 -5.67 -11.71 21.12
N LEU A 752 -6.09 -10.83 20.21
CA LEU A 752 -6.19 -11.04 18.75
C LEU A 752 -5.97 -9.72 18.00
N GLU A 753 -4.83 -9.56 17.32
CA GLU A 753 -4.40 -8.27 16.75
C GLU A 753 -4.41 -8.26 15.20
N PRO A 754 -5.16 -7.37 14.53
CA PRO A 754 -5.26 -7.31 13.08
C PRO A 754 -4.14 -6.46 12.44
N LEU A 755 -3.34 -7.07 11.57
CA LEU A 755 -2.24 -6.42 10.85
C LEU A 755 -2.50 -6.34 9.35
N ALA A 756 -2.07 -5.27 8.69
CA ALA A 756 -1.83 -5.27 7.25
C ALA A 756 -0.39 -5.73 6.96
N MET A 757 -0.23 -6.47 5.87
CA MET A 757 1.08 -6.80 5.28
C MET A 757 1.06 -6.56 3.78
N ILE A 758 2.20 -6.17 3.22
CA ILE A 758 2.45 -6.23 1.78
C ILE A 758 2.91 -7.66 1.46
N VAL A 759 2.19 -8.33 0.55
CA VAL A 759 2.47 -9.71 0.14
C VAL A 759 2.72 -9.77 -1.36
N PRO A 760 3.75 -10.49 -1.85
CA PRO A 760 4.22 -10.36 -3.24
C PRO A 760 3.26 -10.92 -4.29
N GLN A 761 2.40 -11.89 -3.94
CA GLN A 761 1.41 -12.53 -4.83
C GLN A 761 1.95 -12.92 -6.23
N ARG A 762 3.16 -13.47 -6.28
CA ARG A 762 3.80 -14.07 -7.45
C ARG A 762 3.68 -15.59 -7.32
N ASP A 763 2.49 -16.09 -7.61
CA ASP A 763 2.15 -17.52 -7.47
C ASP A 763 2.01 -18.19 -8.83
N GLY A 764 1.71 -17.41 -9.87
CA GLY A 764 1.53 -17.90 -11.22
C GLY A 764 2.86 -18.34 -11.85
N THR A 765 2.75 -19.32 -12.75
CA THR A 765 3.84 -19.83 -13.56
C THR A 765 4.63 -18.70 -14.25
N GLY A 766 5.91 -18.54 -13.87
CA GLY A 766 6.83 -17.51 -14.37
C GLY A 766 6.69 -16.12 -13.74
N GLU A 767 5.85 -15.91 -12.72
CA GLU A 767 5.67 -14.59 -12.09
C GLU A 767 6.89 -14.13 -11.27
N ASN A 768 7.78 -15.04 -10.90
CA ASN A 768 9.03 -14.72 -10.20
C ASN A 768 10.11 -14.12 -11.12
N ASP A 769 9.92 -14.17 -12.44
CA ASP A 769 10.87 -13.68 -13.43
C ASP A 769 10.44 -12.37 -14.13
N MET A 770 9.27 -11.82 -13.81
CA MET A 770 8.71 -10.65 -14.51
C MET A 770 8.85 -9.34 -13.70
N VAL A 771 9.18 -8.25 -14.37
CA VAL A 771 8.95 -6.89 -13.83
C VAL A 771 7.46 -6.56 -13.92
N GLY A 772 6.84 -6.20 -12.78
CA GLY A 772 5.41 -5.90 -12.70
C GLY A 772 5.00 -5.57 -11.26
N LEU A 773 3.86 -4.89 -11.09
CA LEU A 773 3.24 -4.69 -9.78
C LEU A 773 2.43 -5.95 -9.44
N PHE A 774 3.07 -6.94 -8.81
CA PHE A 774 2.39 -8.14 -8.32
C PHE A 774 2.06 -8.03 -6.83
N ALA A 775 2.90 -7.34 -6.06
CA ALA A 775 2.70 -7.10 -4.64
C ALA A 775 1.40 -6.34 -4.35
N ASP A 776 0.72 -6.74 -3.28
CA ASP A 776 -0.62 -6.27 -2.91
C ASP A 776 -0.83 -6.38 -1.39
N ILE A 777 -1.77 -5.63 -0.83
CA ILE A 777 -1.98 -5.53 0.63
C ILE A 777 -2.95 -6.61 1.09
N ARG A 778 -2.65 -7.29 2.20
CA ARG A 778 -3.56 -8.25 2.84
C ARG A 778 -3.62 -8.06 4.34
N HIS A 779 -4.77 -8.39 4.91
CA HIS A 779 -4.96 -8.40 6.35
C HIS A 779 -4.82 -9.83 6.89
N LEU A 780 -4.21 -9.96 8.06
CA LEU A 780 -4.20 -11.17 8.86
C LEU A 780 -4.47 -10.80 10.32
N ASN A 781 -4.87 -11.77 11.14
CA ASN A 781 -5.04 -11.58 12.58
C ASN A 781 -4.00 -12.42 13.32
N VAL A 782 -3.16 -11.79 14.14
CA VAL A 782 -2.24 -12.48 15.06
C VAL A 782 -3.04 -12.88 16.31
N CYS A 783 -3.39 -14.15 16.42
CA CYS A 783 -4.01 -14.70 17.62
C CYS A 783 -2.92 -14.99 18.67
N THR A 784 -3.07 -14.40 19.85
CA THR A 784 -2.20 -14.62 21.01
C THR A 784 -2.94 -15.24 22.21
N GLU A 785 -4.27 -15.35 22.17
CA GLU A 785 -5.07 -16.02 23.20
C GLU A 785 -4.67 -17.50 23.38
N GLY A 786 -4.34 -17.89 24.61
CA GLY A 786 -4.11 -19.30 24.96
C GLY A 786 -2.82 -19.91 24.38
N LEU A 787 -1.93 -19.09 23.81
CA LEU A 787 -0.72 -19.54 23.13
C LEU A 787 0.57 -19.07 23.81
N SER A 788 1.58 -19.93 23.75
CA SER A 788 2.97 -19.54 23.98
C SER A 788 3.55 -18.80 22.77
N LEU A 789 4.69 -18.12 22.93
CA LEU A 789 5.34 -17.43 21.81
C LEU A 789 5.66 -18.39 20.64
N ALA A 790 6.10 -19.62 20.93
CA ALA A 790 6.27 -20.69 19.94
C ALA A 790 4.93 -21.14 19.31
N GLY A 791 3.85 -21.20 20.09
CA GLY A 791 2.51 -21.50 19.60
C GLY A 791 2.00 -20.45 18.59
N VAL A 792 2.21 -19.17 18.89
CA VAL A 792 1.92 -18.07 17.96
C VAL A 792 2.81 -18.17 16.71
N ALA A 793 4.09 -18.50 16.85
CA ALA A 793 5.01 -18.61 15.72
C ALA A 793 4.64 -19.74 14.74
N LEU A 794 4.31 -20.92 15.26
CA LEU A 794 3.86 -22.05 14.46
C LEU A 794 2.49 -21.79 13.81
N ARG A 795 1.59 -21.08 14.52
CA ARG A 795 0.33 -20.58 13.94
C ARG A 795 0.60 -19.62 12.79
N MET A 796 1.44 -18.60 12.99
CA MET A 796 1.76 -17.60 11.97
C MET A 796 2.45 -18.20 10.75
N HIS A 797 3.31 -19.21 10.95
CA HIS A 797 3.87 -20.01 9.85
C HIS A 797 2.75 -20.61 9.00
N HIS A 798 1.81 -21.33 9.62
CA HIS A 798 0.69 -21.95 8.93
C HIS A 798 -0.20 -20.91 8.22
N THR A 799 -0.55 -19.80 8.90
CA THR A 799 -1.36 -18.72 8.33
C THR A 799 -0.74 -18.12 7.07
N VAL A 800 0.58 -17.88 7.06
CA VAL A 800 1.29 -17.35 5.88
C VAL A 800 1.47 -18.40 4.78
N GLU A 801 1.88 -19.63 5.14
CA GLU A 801 2.11 -20.74 4.20
C GLU A 801 0.82 -21.15 3.45
N GLN A 802 -0.28 -21.28 4.17
CA GLN A 802 -1.61 -21.59 3.62
C GLN A 802 -2.31 -20.37 3.01
N ARG A 803 -1.82 -19.15 3.28
CA ARG A 803 -2.45 -17.87 2.93
C ARG A 803 -3.86 -17.69 3.48
N GLN A 804 -4.01 -17.94 4.77
CA GLN A 804 -5.19 -17.60 5.56
C GLN A 804 -5.26 -16.09 5.87
N TRP A 805 -4.96 -15.27 4.86
CA TRP A 805 -5.09 -13.82 4.89
C TRP A 805 -6.30 -13.40 4.06
N PHE A 806 -6.84 -12.21 4.33
CA PHE A 806 -8.09 -11.74 3.73
C PHE A 806 -7.93 -10.35 3.10
N GLU A 807 -8.89 -10.01 2.24
CA GLU A 807 -8.98 -8.70 1.60
C GLU A 807 -9.25 -7.62 2.68
N PRO A 808 -8.57 -6.46 2.65
CA PRO A 808 -8.88 -5.33 3.53
C PRO A 808 -10.34 -4.86 3.42
N GLY A 809 -10.89 -4.32 4.52
CA GLY A 809 -12.18 -3.62 4.50
C GLY A 809 -12.08 -2.32 3.68
N LEU A 810 -13.09 -2.01 2.87
CA LEU A 810 -13.09 -0.84 1.99
C LEU A 810 -12.97 0.48 2.76
N ALA A 811 -13.60 0.58 3.93
CA ALA A 811 -13.56 1.77 4.79
C ALA A 811 -12.53 1.67 5.93
N THR A 812 -12.21 0.45 6.38
CA THR A 812 -11.36 0.17 7.55
C THR A 812 -9.95 -0.33 7.21
N GLN A 813 -9.56 -0.39 5.93
CA GLN A 813 -8.21 -0.80 5.49
C GLN A 813 -7.09 -0.07 6.23
N CYS A 814 -7.23 1.23 6.48
CA CYS A 814 -6.18 2.03 7.11
C CYS A 814 -6.19 2.01 8.65
N ASP A 815 -7.14 1.32 9.30
CA ASP A 815 -7.28 1.27 10.76
C ASP A 815 -6.26 0.32 11.45
N VAL A 816 -5.35 -0.32 10.71
CA VAL A 816 -4.39 -1.32 11.20
C VAL A 816 -2.97 -0.78 11.29
N THR A 817 -2.14 -1.48 12.07
CA THR A 817 -0.69 -1.41 11.88
C THR A 817 -0.31 -2.07 10.54
N LEU A 818 0.46 -1.38 9.71
CA LEU A 818 1.08 -1.95 8.51
C LEU A 818 2.49 -2.48 8.86
N VAL A 819 2.72 -3.77 8.64
CA VAL A 819 4.05 -4.41 8.76
C VAL A 819 4.60 -4.71 7.36
N ASN A 820 5.84 -4.31 7.09
CA ASN A 820 6.53 -4.61 5.84
C ASN A 820 7.91 -5.24 6.09
N PHE A 821 8.27 -6.24 5.27
CA PHE A 821 9.61 -6.84 5.27
C PHE A 821 10.29 -6.51 3.95
N GLU A 822 11.35 -5.70 4.04
CA GLU A 822 12.10 -5.10 2.94
C GLU A 822 13.47 -5.79 2.80
N TRP A 823 13.42 -7.12 2.66
CA TRP A 823 14.59 -7.97 2.52
C TRP A 823 15.39 -7.64 1.25
N THR A 824 16.72 -7.60 1.39
CA THR A 824 17.65 -7.19 0.34
C THR A 824 18.36 -8.40 -0.26
N ASP A 825 18.62 -8.37 -1.57
CA ASP A 825 19.42 -9.40 -2.22
C ASP A 825 20.90 -8.99 -2.35
N PHE A 826 21.72 -9.54 -1.47
CA PHE A 826 23.16 -9.32 -1.43
C PHE A 826 23.98 -10.25 -2.34
N GLU A 827 23.36 -11.06 -3.20
CA GLU A 827 24.10 -11.93 -4.15
C GLU A 827 24.72 -11.16 -5.32
N GLU A 828 26.03 -11.37 -5.52
CA GLU A 828 26.77 -10.80 -6.64
C GLU A 828 26.55 -11.61 -7.92
N ARG A 829 26.17 -10.93 -9.00
CA ARG A 829 25.90 -11.53 -10.32
C ARG A 829 26.77 -10.84 -11.37
N HIS A 830 27.70 -11.56 -11.99
CA HIS A 830 28.61 -11.03 -13.03
C HIS A 830 29.27 -9.67 -12.69
N GLY A 831 29.61 -9.44 -11.42
CA GLY A 831 30.21 -8.21 -10.90
C GLY A 831 29.24 -7.13 -10.41
N PHE A 832 27.93 -7.35 -10.49
CA PHE A 832 26.87 -6.45 -10.01
C PHE A 832 26.36 -6.88 -8.62
N VAL A 833 26.14 -5.92 -7.72
CA VAL A 833 25.54 -6.11 -6.38
C VAL A 833 24.51 -5.01 -6.10
N GLN A 834 23.40 -5.33 -5.44
CA GLN A 834 22.48 -4.30 -4.93
C GLN A 834 23.17 -3.45 -3.84
N LYS A 835 23.07 -2.12 -3.96
CA LYS A 835 23.47 -1.17 -2.91
C LYS A 835 22.22 -0.67 -2.18
N VAL A 836 22.16 -0.87 -0.87
CA VAL A 836 21.03 -0.45 -0.03
C VAL A 836 21.11 1.06 0.23
N SER A 837 20.01 1.78 -0.01
CA SER A 837 19.87 3.16 0.42
C SER A 837 19.33 3.19 1.85
N LEU A 838 20.07 3.79 2.78
CA LEU A 838 19.64 3.92 4.17
C LEU A 838 18.78 5.17 4.44
N THR A 839 18.43 5.95 3.40
CA THR A 839 17.72 7.25 3.47
C THR A 839 16.65 7.34 4.58
N GLU A 840 16.93 8.16 5.60
CA GLU A 840 16.16 8.26 6.86
C GLU A 840 14.99 9.26 6.80
N ASN A 841 14.45 9.53 5.62
CA ASN A 841 13.39 10.53 5.43
C ASN A 841 12.06 10.05 6.06
N ASN A 842 11.30 10.97 6.65
CA ASN A 842 9.92 10.72 7.06
C ASN A 842 9.04 10.44 5.83
N GLU A 843 8.59 9.20 5.66
CA GLU A 843 7.56 8.84 4.67
C GLU A 843 6.17 9.12 5.24
N SER A 844 5.37 9.95 4.56
CA SER A 844 3.97 10.18 4.97
C SER A 844 3.15 8.88 4.87
N SER A 845 2.31 8.61 5.87
CA SER A 845 1.54 7.35 5.99
C SER A 845 0.03 7.59 5.98
N PHE A 846 -0.72 6.61 5.46
CA PHE A 846 -2.17 6.48 5.68
C PHE A 846 -2.51 5.58 6.88
N TYR A 847 -1.56 4.76 7.34
CA TYR A 847 -1.69 3.90 8.52
C TYR A 847 -1.18 4.63 9.75
N PRO A 848 -1.88 4.56 10.90
CA PRO A 848 -1.51 5.28 12.13
C PRO A 848 -0.22 4.73 12.76
N LEU A 849 0.11 3.47 12.47
CA LEU A 849 1.40 2.86 12.79
C LEU A 849 1.89 2.07 11.56
N ARG A 850 3.13 2.29 11.15
CA ARG A 850 3.82 1.48 10.13
C ARG A 850 5.16 1.02 10.67
N VAL A 851 5.41 -0.28 10.59
CA VAL A 851 6.69 -0.92 10.90
C VAL A 851 7.27 -1.47 9.60
N ALA A 852 8.46 -1.05 9.22
CA ALA A 852 9.21 -1.63 8.11
C ALA A 852 10.53 -2.20 8.63
N LEU A 853 10.87 -3.43 8.27
CA LEU A 853 12.16 -4.03 8.59
C LEU A 853 12.96 -4.20 7.31
N ASP A 854 14.10 -3.52 7.23
CA ASP A 854 15.06 -3.63 6.14
C ASP A 854 16.40 -4.23 6.62
N GLN A 855 17.23 -4.59 5.65
CA GLN A 855 18.56 -5.15 5.86
C GLN A 855 19.59 -4.15 5.32
N PRO A 856 20.31 -3.41 6.20
CA PRO A 856 21.45 -2.60 5.80
C PRO A 856 22.57 -3.45 5.18
N ASP A 857 22.75 -4.66 5.71
CA ASP A 857 23.78 -5.63 5.32
C ASP A 857 23.29 -7.07 5.59
N ARG A 858 24.17 -8.07 5.46
CA ARG A 858 23.83 -9.50 5.61
C ARG A 858 23.59 -9.94 7.07
N THR A 859 24.17 -9.23 8.04
CA THR A 859 24.25 -9.62 9.44
C THR A 859 23.37 -8.74 10.34
N SER A 860 23.22 -7.44 10.05
CA SER A 860 22.32 -6.52 10.79
C SER A 860 20.94 -6.38 10.13
N TRP A 861 19.91 -6.11 10.96
CA TRP A 861 18.58 -5.69 10.52
C TRP A 861 18.27 -4.31 11.10
N ARG A 862 17.43 -3.52 10.42
CA ARG A 862 16.99 -2.21 10.89
C ARG A 862 15.48 -2.10 10.82
N MET A 863 14.86 -1.75 11.95
CA MET A 863 13.43 -1.51 12.06
C MET A 863 13.16 -0.01 12.01
N ARG A 864 12.36 0.41 11.03
CA ARG A 864 11.85 1.78 10.84
C ARG A 864 10.41 1.81 11.34
N VAL A 865 10.15 2.55 12.42
CA VAL A 865 8.82 2.65 13.02
C VAL A 865 8.28 4.06 12.85
N MET A 866 7.15 4.19 12.17
CA MET A 866 6.48 5.47 11.92
C MET A 866 5.14 5.50 12.65
N PHE A 867 5.06 6.38 13.65
CA PHE A 867 3.90 6.57 14.50
C PHE A 867 3.19 7.88 14.15
N ASP A 868 1.86 7.90 14.02
CA ASP A 868 1.09 9.14 13.94
C ASP A 868 1.24 9.96 15.24
N ARG A 869 1.70 11.21 15.12
CA ARG A 869 1.94 12.12 16.25
C ARG A 869 0.66 12.49 17.01
N GLU A 870 -0.52 12.39 16.38
CA GLU A 870 -1.80 12.64 17.07
C GLU A 870 -2.33 11.44 17.85
N LEU A 871 -1.85 10.22 17.58
CA LEU A 871 -2.34 8.98 18.19
C LEU A 871 -1.31 8.31 19.13
N TYR A 872 -0.02 8.61 18.97
CA TYR A 872 1.06 8.04 19.75
C TYR A 872 1.97 9.15 20.32
N ASP A 873 1.77 9.47 21.60
CA ASP A 873 2.63 10.38 22.35
C ASP A 873 4.03 9.76 22.62
N GLU A 874 4.86 10.41 23.44
CA GLU A 874 6.20 9.88 23.76
C GLU A 874 6.15 8.62 24.64
N ALA A 875 5.16 8.49 25.52
CA ALA A 875 5.00 7.32 26.39
C ALA A 875 4.56 6.09 25.59
N ALA A 876 3.58 6.22 24.68
CA ALA A 876 3.11 5.14 23.82
C ALA A 876 4.22 4.64 22.86
N ARG A 877 5.11 5.54 22.40
CA ARG A 877 6.26 5.19 21.56
C ARG A 877 7.33 4.43 22.33
N GLU A 878 7.68 4.85 23.53
CA GLU A 878 8.62 4.11 24.38
C GLU A 878 8.02 2.78 24.88
N LEU A 879 6.71 2.71 25.12
CA LEU A 879 6.00 1.48 25.45
C LEU A 879 6.05 0.44 24.31
N PHE A 880 5.93 0.86 23.05
CA PHE A 880 6.16 -0.02 21.89
C PHE A 880 7.56 -0.65 21.93
N PHE A 881 8.61 0.15 22.13
CA PHE A 881 9.98 -0.39 22.18
C PHE A 881 10.21 -1.28 23.41
N THR A 882 9.58 -0.96 24.54
CA THR A 882 9.64 -1.77 25.77
C THR A 882 8.97 -3.13 25.56
N HIS A 883 7.81 -3.19 24.90
CA HIS A 883 7.14 -4.44 24.52
C HIS A 883 7.90 -5.22 23.42
N PHE A 884 8.58 -4.52 22.50
CA PHE A 884 9.45 -5.14 21.50
C PHE A 884 10.67 -5.81 22.13
N GLU A 885 11.40 -5.10 22.98
CA GLU A 885 12.56 -5.63 23.71
C GLU A 885 12.15 -6.81 24.63
N THR A 886 11.01 -6.69 25.33
CA THR A 886 10.45 -7.76 26.17
C THR A 886 10.05 -9.00 25.35
N SER A 887 9.33 -8.84 24.23
CA SER A 887 8.85 -9.98 23.43
C SER A 887 9.98 -10.66 22.66
N LEU A 888 10.98 -9.89 22.19
CA LEU A 888 12.23 -10.40 21.63
C LEU A 888 12.99 -11.25 22.66
N GLN A 889 13.22 -10.74 23.87
CA GLN A 889 13.90 -11.49 24.93
C GLN A 889 13.13 -12.76 25.31
N CYS A 890 11.80 -12.68 25.47
CA CYS A 890 10.99 -13.87 25.72
C CYS A 890 11.11 -14.89 24.58
N PHE A 891 11.03 -14.47 23.32
CA PHE A 891 11.13 -15.37 22.16
C PHE A 891 12.50 -16.09 22.09
N LEU A 892 13.58 -15.42 22.50
CA LEU A 892 14.94 -15.97 22.47
C LEU A 892 15.26 -16.88 23.66
N HIS A 893 14.77 -16.56 24.86
CA HIS A 893 15.14 -17.23 26.11
C HIS A 893 14.08 -18.20 26.66
N ASP A 894 12.79 -17.90 26.48
CA ASP A 894 11.67 -18.75 26.90
C ASP A 894 10.53 -18.71 25.86
N PRO A 895 10.70 -19.36 24.70
CA PRO A 895 9.69 -19.40 23.66
C PRO A 895 8.45 -20.23 24.05
N LEU A 896 8.50 -20.98 25.16
CA LEU A 896 7.36 -21.73 25.69
C LEU A 896 6.52 -20.91 26.68
N ARG A 897 7.01 -19.75 27.14
CA ARG A 897 6.26 -18.75 27.90
C ARG A 897 4.93 -18.42 27.21
N MET A 898 3.87 -18.36 28.00
CA MET A 898 2.57 -17.85 27.58
C MET A 898 2.62 -16.35 27.25
N VAL A 899 2.01 -15.94 26.13
CA VAL A 899 1.98 -14.52 25.72
C VAL A 899 1.15 -13.66 26.67
N TRP A 900 0.06 -14.23 27.19
CA TRP A 900 -0.71 -13.70 28.30
C TRP A 900 -0.59 -14.72 29.43
N PRO A 901 -0.26 -14.34 30.67
CA PRO A 901 -0.45 -15.24 31.81
C PRO A 901 -1.85 -15.87 31.75
N GLU A 902 -2.00 -17.10 32.24
CA GLU A 902 -3.36 -17.59 32.50
C GLU A 902 -4.05 -16.58 33.42
N ASP A 903 -5.30 -16.23 33.10
CA ASP A 903 -6.09 -15.32 33.91
C ASP A 903 -6.29 -16.03 35.27
N THR A 904 -5.39 -15.79 36.23
CA THR A 904 -5.46 -16.36 37.59
C THR A 904 -6.83 -16.01 38.15
N HIS A 905 -7.65 -17.02 38.36
CA HIS A 905 -9.07 -16.85 38.66
C HIS A 905 -9.27 -15.78 39.75
N ALA A 906 -9.88 -14.67 39.35
CA ALA A 906 -10.31 -13.63 40.26
C ALA A 906 -11.59 -14.10 40.94
N ASP A 907 -11.40 -14.86 42.02
CA ASP A 907 -12.42 -15.11 43.05
C ASP A 907 -12.76 -13.80 43.81
#